data_AF-A0A139AXW6-F1
#
_entry.id   AF-A0A139AXW6-F1
#
_cell.length_a   1.000
_cell.length_b   1.000
_cell.length_c   1.000
_cell.angle_alpha   90.00
_cell.angle_beta   90.00
_cell.angle_gamma   90.00
#
_symmetry.space_group_name_H-M   'P 1'
#
loop_
_entity.id
_entity.type
_entity.pdbx_description
1 polymer ?
#
loop_
_entity_poly.entity_id
_entity_poly.type
_entity_poly.pdbx_seq_one_letter_code
_entity_poly.pdbx_strand_id
1 'polypeptide(L)'
;MDLAERCCYPYLNHVVLCNSVYPKTPGHEGPNQANLSRLLFYASSRPHKLPKIGRYIEARAKKDFYAARIGYVKITLTILEAIVQRCTDHLGLFLPYALSTLDEVVGTADLDLVIVATGAFTSLSRHIDYPSLLLSPDLSRQWMTLVKKYADMCESETGGKDARHRFRLSGLKALESLLASESLALTPGTETYVKVALPAAMKNMAVIPPDVEVDGLADEVAKTDANGGKEPPSLPPHHSIADDLITDAELSKIAERCAAEAAARIGATQGGARLVVGEVVAYLDSAPLWSRPPLVQHILHVLLHNLRPPHRALLAALVSSRLARSPPVPPAAIDALLAILTESIRTSSDAAPLAAMEALDAVSRGVGRAAAVVAGEASSEDMAGALPVAEAAAAAEGVAGAVARAVAEKNAGEVVGFLANRVRAAGIGKESSLAGRETRKVGMRCLVRVAREAGKVGGKGTVPMEVVEGMAAFVNDGEADTRVEFAKFLVEVLAPSPGSATESPLSPTPTHSLFVSDLLRRLHTQTLDSRSTPADYAAARAVLEAVAEGFEGGEGEAAGTAMQIQDDSLSRLSTLPSHLRAANGVVVAFFSRLARARRLEALRSHVEDVRRRREGKGEWPVGWDVEADSDSWGKMLGQLR
;
A
#
# COMPACT_ATOMS: atom_id res chain seq x y z
N MET A 1 -29.97 -78.57 1.72
CA MET A 1 -28.62 -78.58 1.13
C MET A 1 -27.90 -77.35 1.59
N ASP A 2 -26.65 -77.55 1.97
CA ASP A 2 -25.97 -76.92 3.10
C ASP A 2 -25.50 -75.48 2.96
N LEU A 3 -25.56 -74.80 4.11
CA LEU A 3 -24.98 -73.50 4.47
C LEU A 3 -23.44 -73.54 4.66
N ALA A 4 -22.73 -74.45 3.98
CA ALA A 4 -21.33 -74.78 4.30
C ALA A 4 -20.28 -74.43 3.23
N GLU A 5 -20.59 -73.56 2.26
CA GLU A 5 -19.61 -73.11 1.23
C GLU A 5 -19.31 -71.60 1.28
N ARG A 6 -19.02 -71.07 2.47
CA ARG A 6 -18.29 -69.79 2.62
C ARG A 6 -16.87 -70.07 3.10
N CYS A 7 -16.09 -70.68 2.22
CA CYS A 7 -14.67 -70.93 2.39
C CYS A 7 -13.88 -69.63 2.58
N CYS A 8 -13.31 -69.47 3.78
CA CYS A 8 -12.04 -68.83 4.10
C CYS A 8 -11.44 -67.87 3.05
N TYR A 9 -11.86 -66.60 3.05
CA TYR A 9 -10.91 -65.54 2.69
C TYR A 9 -9.88 -65.45 3.82
N PRO A 10 -8.57 -65.53 3.56
CA PRO A 10 -7.58 -65.33 4.61
C PRO A 10 -7.86 -63.97 5.24
N TYR A 11 -8.03 -63.92 6.57
CA TYR A 11 -8.25 -62.68 7.30
C TYR A 11 -7.04 -61.77 7.06
N LEU A 12 -7.12 -60.94 6.03
CA LEU A 12 -6.02 -60.09 5.60
C LEU A 12 -5.69 -59.17 6.79
N ASN A 13 -4.44 -59.21 7.26
CA ASN A 13 -4.03 -58.53 8.50
C ASN A 13 -4.46 -57.05 8.57
N HIS A 14 -4.41 -56.32 7.45
CA HIS A 14 -4.85 -54.93 7.39
C HIS A 14 -6.37 -54.76 7.61
N VAL A 15 -7.19 -55.69 7.11
CA VAL A 15 -8.65 -55.70 7.28
C VAL A 15 -9.00 -55.93 8.75
N VAL A 16 -8.33 -56.89 9.40
CA VAL A 16 -8.52 -57.18 10.83
C VAL A 16 -8.14 -55.96 11.68
N LEU A 17 -7.01 -55.34 11.38
CA LEU A 17 -6.54 -54.14 12.09
C LEU A 17 -7.48 -52.94 11.89
N CYS A 18 -7.98 -52.71 10.67
CA CYS A 18 -8.94 -51.63 10.44
C CYS A 18 -10.24 -51.89 11.21
N ASN A 19 -10.76 -53.13 11.18
CA ASN A 19 -12.01 -53.48 11.83
C ASN A 19 -11.95 -53.43 13.36
N SER A 20 -10.78 -53.68 13.96
CA SER A 20 -10.63 -53.65 15.42
C SER A 20 -10.74 -52.24 16.00
N VAL A 21 -10.56 -51.19 15.20
CA VAL A 21 -10.74 -49.80 15.63
C VAL A 21 -12.21 -49.47 15.87
N TYR A 22 -13.14 -50.08 15.12
CA TYR A 22 -14.56 -49.80 15.24
C TYR A 22 -15.15 -50.50 16.48
N PRO A 23 -15.99 -49.82 17.28
CA PRO A 23 -16.59 -50.40 18.47
C PRO A 23 -17.53 -51.54 18.08
N LYS A 24 -17.40 -52.66 18.81
CA LYS A 24 -18.25 -53.84 18.65
C LYS A 24 -19.54 -53.75 19.47
N THR A 25 -19.54 -52.90 20.50
CA THR A 25 -20.66 -52.73 21.43
C THR A 25 -21.51 -51.55 20.97
N PRO A 26 -22.85 -51.71 20.84
CA PRO A 26 -23.75 -50.61 20.59
C PRO A 26 -23.65 -49.55 21.71
N GLY A 27 -23.57 -48.26 21.35
CA GLY A 27 -23.53 -47.15 22.31
C GLY A 27 -22.14 -46.65 22.73
N HIS A 28 -21.05 -47.27 22.28
CA HIS A 28 -19.71 -46.71 22.46
C HIS A 28 -19.43 -45.69 21.36
N GLU A 29 -19.20 -44.43 21.73
CA GLU A 29 -18.82 -43.36 20.81
C GLU A 29 -17.30 -43.36 20.55
N GLY A 30 -16.90 -43.05 19.32
CA GLY A 30 -15.48 -42.90 18.93
C GLY A 30 -14.69 -44.21 18.67
N PRO A 31 -13.45 -44.08 18.17
CA PRO A 31 -12.58 -45.22 17.87
C PRO A 31 -12.02 -45.88 19.14
N ASN A 32 -11.75 -47.19 19.07
CA ASN A 32 -10.93 -47.87 20.07
C ASN A 32 -9.48 -47.38 19.96
N GLN A 33 -9.07 -46.53 20.91
CA GLN A 33 -7.77 -45.84 20.86
C GLN A 33 -6.56 -46.78 20.83
N ALA A 34 -6.58 -47.86 21.62
CA ALA A 34 -5.48 -48.82 21.62
C ALA A 34 -5.32 -49.53 20.27
N ASN A 35 -6.44 -49.86 19.61
CA ASN A 35 -6.44 -50.45 18.28
C ASN A 35 -6.08 -49.44 17.19
N LEU A 36 -6.49 -48.18 17.33
CA LEU A 36 -6.10 -47.10 16.44
C LEU A 36 -4.57 -46.93 16.47
N SER A 37 -3.95 -46.80 17.64
CA SER A 37 -2.50 -46.72 17.77
C SER A 37 -1.77 -47.91 17.13
N ARG A 38 -2.33 -49.13 17.25
CA ARG A 38 -1.79 -50.33 16.60
C ARG A 38 -1.90 -50.26 15.07
N LEU A 39 -3.02 -49.78 14.54
CA LEU A 39 -3.20 -49.56 13.10
C LEU A 39 -2.20 -48.51 12.58
N LEU A 40 -2.04 -47.40 13.30
CA LEU A 40 -1.11 -46.33 12.96
C LEU A 40 0.34 -46.83 12.93
N PHE A 41 0.76 -47.60 13.94
CA PHE A 41 2.08 -48.23 13.95
C PHE A 41 2.28 -49.18 12.76
N TYR A 42 1.25 -49.96 12.40
CA TYR A 42 1.31 -50.86 11.24
C TYR A 42 1.43 -50.08 9.92
N ALA A 43 0.67 -48.99 9.78
CA ALA A 43 0.69 -48.12 8.61
C ALA A 43 2.05 -47.43 8.45
N SER A 44 2.58 -46.83 9.53
CA SER A 44 3.85 -46.10 9.50
C SER A 44 5.06 -47.01 9.30
N SER A 45 5.05 -48.21 9.89
CA SER A 45 6.16 -49.17 9.73
C SER A 45 6.15 -49.90 8.37
N ARG A 46 5.02 -49.88 7.65
CA ARG A 46 4.86 -50.58 6.37
C ARG A 46 4.12 -49.71 5.35
N PRO A 47 4.77 -48.68 4.79
CA PRO A 47 4.12 -47.70 3.91
C PRO A 47 3.47 -48.34 2.67
N HIS A 48 4.06 -49.40 2.11
CA HIS A 48 3.49 -50.17 0.99
C HIS A 48 2.13 -50.84 1.30
N LYS A 49 1.68 -50.84 2.57
CA LYS A 49 0.34 -51.30 2.98
C LYS A 49 -0.68 -50.17 3.01
N LEU A 50 -0.27 -48.90 3.00
CA LEU A 50 -1.17 -47.74 3.00
C LEU A 50 -2.23 -47.81 1.89
N PRO A 51 -1.93 -48.21 0.64
CA PRO A 51 -2.97 -48.31 -0.38
C PRO A 51 -4.04 -49.36 -0.07
N LYS A 52 -3.66 -50.46 0.60
CA LYS A 52 -4.62 -51.51 1.01
C LYS A 52 -5.48 -51.05 2.17
N ILE A 53 -4.89 -50.34 3.13
CA ILE A 53 -5.59 -49.72 4.26
C ILE A 53 -6.57 -48.66 3.74
N GLY A 54 -6.10 -47.74 2.89
CA GLY A 54 -6.89 -46.68 2.28
C GLY A 54 -8.10 -47.21 1.51
N ARG A 55 -7.90 -48.15 0.59
CA ARG A 55 -9.00 -48.77 -0.18
C ARG A 55 -10.04 -49.41 0.73
N TYR A 56 -9.61 -50.08 1.80
CA TYR A 56 -10.52 -50.74 2.73
C TYR A 56 -11.34 -49.72 3.53
N ILE A 57 -10.69 -48.69 4.05
CA ILE A 57 -11.34 -47.63 4.85
C ILE A 57 -12.31 -46.83 3.96
N GLU A 58 -11.92 -46.47 2.73
CA GLU A 58 -12.79 -45.79 1.77
C GLU A 58 -14.05 -46.61 1.44
N ALA A 59 -13.87 -47.89 1.09
CA ALA A 59 -15.00 -48.77 0.78
C ALA A 59 -15.93 -48.97 1.99
N ARG A 60 -15.36 -48.98 3.20
CA ARG A 60 -16.13 -49.04 4.43
C ARG A 60 -16.89 -47.74 4.69
N ALA A 61 -16.24 -46.59 4.53
CA ALA A 61 -16.86 -45.26 4.66
C ALA A 61 -18.10 -45.17 3.77
N LYS A 62 -17.95 -45.52 2.49
CA LYS A 62 -19.04 -45.65 1.51
C LYS A 62 -20.18 -46.50 2.02
N LYS A 63 -19.88 -47.75 2.40
CA LYS A 63 -20.88 -48.70 2.88
C LYS A 63 -21.62 -48.18 4.11
N ASP A 64 -20.90 -47.65 5.09
CA ASP A 64 -21.49 -47.17 6.34
C ASP A 64 -22.26 -45.86 6.12
N PHE A 65 -21.83 -45.03 5.17
CA PHE A 65 -22.54 -43.84 4.71
C PHE A 65 -23.89 -44.17 4.06
N TYR A 66 -23.92 -45.04 3.03
CA TYR A 66 -25.18 -45.47 2.39
C TYR A 66 -26.11 -46.24 3.34
N ALA A 67 -25.57 -46.84 4.39
CA ALA A 67 -26.34 -47.50 5.44
C ALA A 67 -26.78 -46.56 6.57
N ALA A 68 -26.58 -45.24 6.43
CA ALA A 68 -26.90 -44.20 7.42
C ALA A 68 -26.28 -44.44 8.81
N ARG A 69 -25.08 -45.06 8.87
CA ARG A 69 -24.36 -45.33 10.12
C ARG A 69 -23.37 -44.21 10.42
N ILE A 70 -23.91 -43.01 10.66
CA ILE A 70 -23.15 -41.76 10.82
C ILE A 70 -22.02 -41.87 11.85
N GLY A 71 -22.27 -42.54 12.98
CA GLY A 71 -21.23 -42.76 14.00
C GLY A 71 -20.00 -43.55 13.50
N TYR A 72 -20.20 -44.52 12.61
CA TYR A 72 -19.08 -45.25 12.00
C TYR A 72 -18.36 -44.43 10.95
N VAL A 73 -19.07 -43.59 10.20
CA VAL A 73 -18.44 -42.65 9.25
C VAL A 73 -17.57 -41.64 10.01
N LYS A 74 -18.03 -41.11 11.15
CA LYS A 74 -17.22 -40.24 12.03
C LYS A 74 -15.92 -40.94 12.46
N ILE A 75 -15.99 -42.22 12.87
CA ILE A 75 -14.81 -43.02 13.21
C ILE A 75 -13.87 -43.20 12.02
N THR A 76 -14.40 -43.44 10.82
CA THR A 76 -13.58 -43.53 9.59
C THR A 76 -12.81 -42.23 9.35
N LEU A 77 -13.44 -41.07 9.49
CA LEU A 77 -12.80 -39.77 9.34
C LEU A 77 -11.70 -39.55 10.39
N THR A 78 -11.92 -39.96 11.64
CA THR A 78 -10.88 -39.92 12.69
C THR A 78 -9.69 -40.83 12.36
N ILE A 79 -9.93 -42.02 11.80
CA ILE A 79 -8.83 -42.90 11.35
C ILE A 79 -8.06 -42.23 10.20
N LEU A 80 -8.76 -41.64 9.24
CA LEU A 80 -8.17 -40.93 8.11
C LEU A 80 -7.26 -39.79 8.61
N GLU A 81 -7.77 -38.92 9.47
CA GLU A 81 -7.00 -37.82 10.07
C GLU A 81 -5.75 -38.32 10.79
N ALA A 82 -5.89 -39.37 11.61
CA ALA A 82 -4.76 -39.92 12.37
C ALA A 82 -3.69 -40.56 11.46
N ILE A 83 -4.07 -41.18 10.34
CA ILE A 83 -3.12 -41.68 9.34
C ILE A 83 -2.38 -40.52 8.68
N VAL A 84 -3.08 -39.45 8.33
CA VAL A 84 -2.48 -38.25 7.72
C VAL A 84 -1.42 -37.64 8.64
N GLN A 85 -1.72 -37.49 9.93
CA GLN A 85 -0.78 -36.94 10.92
C GLN A 85 0.43 -37.86 11.16
N ARG A 86 0.24 -39.19 11.10
CA ARG A 86 1.29 -40.16 11.43
C ARG A 86 2.17 -40.57 10.26
N CYS A 87 1.67 -40.47 9.03
CA CYS A 87 2.29 -41.02 7.83
C CYS A 87 2.59 -39.94 6.77
N THR A 88 3.05 -38.77 7.21
CA THR A 88 3.35 -37.60 6.36
C THR A 88 4.30 -37.92 5.19
N ASP A 89 5.40 -38.65 5.46
CA ASP A 89 6.44 -38.97 4.46
C ASP A 89 5.95 -39.86 3.31
N HIS A 90 4.81 -40.53 3.51
CA HIS A 90 4.24 -41.47 2.55
C HIS A 90 2.77 -41.16 2.24
N LEU A 91 2.33 -39.92 2.51
CA LEU A 91 0.95 -39.50 2.38
C LEU A 91 0.40 -39.70 0.95
N GLY A 92 1.24 -39.52 -0.08
CA GLY A 92 0.85 -39.73 -1.48
C GLY A 92 0.29 -41.13 -1.79
N LEU A 93 0.67 -42.16 -1.03
CA LEU A 93 0.14 -43.53 -1.19
C LEU A 93 -1.29 -43.69 -0.64
N PHE A 94 -1.69 -42.80 0.27
CA PHE A 94 -2.98 -42.81 0.95
C PHE A 94 -3.93 -41.73 0.41
N LEU A 95 -3.38 -40.66 -0.16
CA LEU A 95 -4.08 -39.46 -0.62
C LEU A 95 -5.31 -39.73 -1.50
N PRO A 96 -5.29 -40.61 -2.53
CA PRO A 96 -6.47 -40.86 -3.37
C PRO A 96 -7.69 -41.34 -2.59
N TYR A 97 -7.46 -42.17 -1.58
CA TYR A 97 -8.52 -42.76 -0.74
C TYR A 97 -9.05 -41.73 0.26
N ALA A 98 -8.17 -40.89 0.80
CA ALA A 98 -8.54 -39.80 1.68
C ALA A 98 -9.41 -38.77 0.94
N LEU A 99 -8.99 -38.34 -0.25
CA LEU A 99 -9.72 -37.38 -1.08
C LEU A 99 -11.11 -37.90 -1.47
N SER A 100 -11.19 -39.15 -1.95
CA SER A 100 -12.47 -39.78 -2.31
C SER A 100 -13.44 -39.86 -1.12
N THR A 101 -12.94 -40.24 0.06
CA THR A 101 -13.76 -40.33 1.27
C THR A 101 -14.26 -38.94 1.72
N LEU A 102 -13.38 -37.94 1.72
CA LEU A 102 -13.74 -36.57 2.08
C LEU A 102 -14.73 -35.96 1.07
N ASP A 103 -14.53 -36.18 -0.24
CA ASP A 103 -15.38 -35.64 -1.28
C ASP A 103 -16.84 -36.11 -1.16
N GLU A 104 -17.01 -37.41 -0.88
CA GLU A 104 -18.33 -38.01 -0.66
C GLU A 104 -18.99 -37.47 0.60
N VAL A 105 -18.26 -37.41 1.73
CA VAL A 105 -18.82 -36.93 2.99
C VAL A 105 -19.19 -35.44 2.93
N VAL A 106 -18.27 -34.59 2.45
CA VAL A 106 -18.47 -33.14 2.38
C VAL A 106 -19.62 -32.78 1.41
N GLY A 107 -19.94 -33.64 0.44
CA GLY A 107 -21.03 -33.43 -0.51
C GLY A 107 -22.45 -33.62 0.04
N THR A 108 -22.62 -34.05 1.30
CA THR A 108 -23.90 -34.60 1.78
C THR A 108 -24.75 -33.63 2.60
N ALA A 109 -24.24 -32.41 2.84
CA ALA A 109 -24.85 -31.38 3.67
C ALA A 109 -25.20 -31.82 5.12
N ASP A 110 -24.73 -32.99 5.57
CA ASP A 110 -24.79 -33.39 6.97
C ASP A 110 -23.74 -32.61 7.76
N LEU A 111 -24.20 -31.66 8.57
CA LEU A 111 -23.36 -30.71 9.27
C LEU A 111 -22.39 -31.38 10.25
N ASP A 112 -22.86 -32.40 10.95
CA ASP A 112 -22.09 -33.18 11.92
C ASP A 112 -20.93 -33.91 11.25
N LEU A 113 -21.19 -34.48 10.07
CA LEU A 113 -20.17 -35.12 9.27
C LEU A 113 -19.20 -34.12 8.66
N VAL A 114 -19.69 -32.97 8.17
CA VAL A 114 -18.87 -31.90 7.60
C VAL A 114 -17.90 -31.35 8.64
N ILE A 115 -18.33 -31.14 9.88
CA ILE A 115 -17.46 -30.67 10.98
C ILE A 115 -16.30 -31.65 11.21
N VAL A 116 -16.59 -32.96 11.31
CA VAL A 116 -15.55 -33.97 11.51
C VAL A 116 -14.64 -34.09 10.27
N ALA A 117 -15.20 -34.01 9.07
CA ALA A 117 -14.43 -34.01 7.82
C ALA A 117 -13.53 -32.78 7.68
N THR A 118 -13.92 -31.65 8.28
CA THR A 118 -13.12 -30.41 8.31
C THR A 118 -11.82 -30.64 9.07
N GLY A 119 -11.85 -31.33 10.21
CA GLY A 119 -10.63 -31.69 10.96
C GLY A 119 -9.65 -32.48 10.10
N ALA A 120 -10.15 -33.57 9.49
CA ALA A 120 -9.38 -34.38 8.54
C ALA A 120 -8.83 -33.59 7.35
N PHE A 121 -9.63 -32.71 6.76
CA PHE A 121 -9.18 -31.83 5.68
C PHE A 121 -8.06 -30.90 6.13
N THR A 122 -8.19 -30.27 7.30
CA THR A 122 -7.18 -29.31 7.79
C THR A 122 -5.85 -29.99 8.06
N SER A 123 -5.88 -31.21 8.60
CA SER A 123 -4.70 -32.07 8.75
C SER A 123 -4.08 -32.39 7.39
N LEU A 124 -4.91 -32.77 6.41
CA LEU A 124 -4.45 -33.09 5.06
C LEU A 124 -3.80 -31.89 4.37
N SER A 125 -4.43 -30.71 4.44
CA SER A 125 -3.92 -29.48 3.83
C SER A 125 -2.53 -29.06 4.34
N ARG A 126 -2.27 -29.27 5.64
CA ARG A 126 -0.97 -28.96 6.26
C ARG A 126 0.15 -29.92 5.81
N HIS A 127 -0.19 -31.15 5.44
CA HIS A 127 0.78 -32.20 5.15
C HIS A 127 0.88 -32.61 3.67
N ILE A 128 -0.04 -32.15 2.82
CA ILE A 128 0.07 -32.35 1.36
C ILE A 128 1.34 -31.69 0.85
N ASP A 129 2.12 -32.47 0.10
CA ASP A 129 3.16 -31.95 -0.78
C ASP A 129 2.53 -31.57 -2.14
N TYR A 130 2.30 -30.28 -2.34
CA TYR A 130 1.63 -29.73 -3.52
C TYR A 130 2.38 -29.99 -4.84
N PRO A 131 3.73 -29.88 -4.91
CA PRO A 131 4.47 -30.30 -6.08
C PRO A 131 4.18 -31.75 -6.50
N SER A 132 4.16 -32.69 -5.55
CA SER A 132 3.79 -34.09 -5.85
C SER A 132 2.32 -34.25 -6.25
N LEU A 133 1.40 -33.49 -5.64
CA LEU A 133 -0.02 -33.50 -6.02
C LEU A 133 -0.21 -33.11 -7.49
N LEU A 134 0.52 -32.09 -7.97
CA LEU A 134 0.43 -31.59 -9.35
C LEU A 134 0.92 -32.59 -10.42
N LEU A 135 1.77 -33.56 -10.04
CA LEU A 135 2.16 -34.64 -10.93
C LEU A 135 0.99 -35.59 -11.25
N SER A 136 -0.10 -35.52 -10.49
CA SER A 136 -1.34 -36.27 -10.74
C SER A 136 -2.50 -35.32 -11.04
N PRO A 137 -2.85 -35.12 -12.33
CA PRO A 137 -3.94 -34.22 -12.73
C PRO A 137 -5.29 -34.60 -12.13
N ASP A 138 -5.56 -35.90 -11.94
CA ASP A 138 -6.82 -36.37 -11.37
C ASP A 138 -6.93 -36.06 -9.87
N LEU A 139 -5.85 -36.27 -9.10
CA LEU A 139 -5.83 -35.91 -7.68
C LEU A 139 -5.87 -34.40 -7.49
N SER A 140 -5.16 -33.64 -8.33
CA SER A 140 -5.21 -32.17 -8.33
C SER A 140 -6.63 -31.65 -8.57
N ARG A 141 -7.35 -32.25 -9.53
CA ARG A 141 -8.75 -31.90 -9.81
C ARG A 141 -9.67 -32.23 -8.64
N GLN A 142 -9.50 -33.40 -8.03
CA GLN A 142 -10.28 -33.81 -6.84
C GLN A 142 -10.02 -32.88 -5.66
N TRP A 143 -8.76 -32.53 -5.39
CA TRP A 143 -8.41 -31.57 -4.35
C TRP A 143 -9.06 -30.20 -4.58
N MET A 144 -8.99 -29.68 -5.82
CA MET A 144 -9.63 -28.41 -6.15
C MET A 144 -11.15 -28.46 -6.02
N THR A 145 -11.81 -29.56 -6.39
CA THR A 145 -13.25 -29.75 -6.16
C THR A 145 -13.58 -29.66 -4.67
N LEU A 146 -12.77 -30.28 -3.81
CA LEU A 146 -12.97 -30.24 -2.37
C LEU A 146 -12.75 -28.83 -1.79
N VAL A 147 -11.71 -28.12 -2.25
CA VAL A 147 -11.49 -26.70 -1.90
C VAL A 147 -12.68 -25.83 -2.29
N LYS A 148 -13.27 -26.03 -3.48
CA LYS A 148 -14.46 -25.31 -3.92
C LYS A 148 -15.67 -25.59 -3.03
N LYS A 149 -15.90 -26.85 -2.64
CA LYS A 149 -16.99 -27.20 -1.70
C LYS A 149 -16.85 -26.46 -0.37
N TYR A 150 -15.63 -26.35 0.19
CA TYR A 150 -15.39 -25.56 1.41
C TYR A 150 -15.54 -24.05 1.18
N ALA A 151 -15.14 -23.54 0.02
CA ALA A 151 -15.39 -22.15 -0.35
C ALA A 151 -16.88 -21.83 -0.44
N ASP A 152 -17.69 -22.71 -1.03
CA ASP A 152 -19.15 -22.57 -1.09
C ASP A 152 -19.77 -22.56 0.33
N MET A 153 -19.20 -23.32 1.27
CA MET A 153 -19.67 -23.34 2.68
C MET A 153 -19.46 -22.00 3.40
N CYS A 154 -18.44 -21.21 3.03
CA CYS A 154 -18.25 -19.85 3.55
C CYS A 154 -19.41 -18.89 3.20
N GLU A 155 -20.26 -19.27 2.25
CA GLU A 155 -21.41 -18.50 1.79
C GLU A 155 -22.73 -19.27 2.00
N SER A 156 -22.71 -20.34 2.79
CA SER A 156 -23.89 -21.18 2.98
C SER A 156 -25.07 -20.39 3.57
N GLU A 157 -26.20 -20.48 2.89
CA GLU A 157 -27.51 -20.02 3.36
C GLU A 157 -28.40 -21.21 3.80
N THR A 158 -27.80 -22.38 3.98
CA THR A 158 -28.52 -23.62 4.30
C THR A 158 -28.88 -23.68 5.79
N GLY A 159 -30.16 -23.87 6.09
CA GLY A 159 -30.66 -24.06 7.46
C GLY A 159 -30.83 -22.77 8.26
N GLY A 160 -30.95 -22.90 9.59
CA GLY A 160 -31.07 -21.77 10.51
C GLY A 160 -29.75 -21.01 10.72
N LYS A 161 -29.78 -19.91 11.49
CA LYS A 161 -28.59 -19.07 11.76
C LYS A 161 -27.40 -19.90 12.28
N ASP A 162 -27.64 -20.76 13.28
CA ASP A 162 -26.62 -21.63 13.85
C ASP A 162 -26.02 -22.61 12.83
N ALA A 163 -26.87 -23.30 12.06
CA ALA A 163 -26.40 -24.21 10.99
C ALA A 163 -25.56 -23.46 9.95
N ARG A 164 -26.00 -22.28 9.49
CA ARG A 164 -25.24 -21.42 8.58
C ARG A 164 -23.88 -21.05 9.16
N HIS A 165 -23.82 -20.65 10.43
CA HIS A 165 -22.57 -20.28 11.09
C HIS A 165 -21.61 -21.46 11.21
N ARG A 166 -22.10 -22.65 11.55
CA ARG A 166 -21.28 -23.87 11.61
C ARG A 166 -20.75 -24.27 10.23
N PHE A 167 -21.55 -24.17 9.16
CA PHE A 167 -21.05 -24.38 7.79
C PHE A 167 -19.96 -23.38 7.42
N ARG A 168 -20.19 -22.08 7.68
CA ARG A 168 -19.21 -21.02 7.44
C ARG A 168 -17.93 -21.24 8.23
N LEU A 169 -18.04 -21.65 9.49
CA LEU A 169 -16.91 -22.01 10.35
C LEU A 169 -16.08 -23.16 9.73
N SER A 170 -16.74 -24.21 9.26
CA SER A 170 -16.09 -25.33 8.56
C SER A 170 -15.37 -24.88 7.29
N GLY A 171 -16.03 -24.07 6.46
CA GLY A 171 -15.43 -23.46 5.28
C GLY A 171 -14.18 -22.65 5.61
N LEU A 172 -14.29 -21.72 6.56
CA LEU A 172 -13.20 -20.84 6.97
C LEU A 172 -12.02 -21.61 7.55
N LYS A 173 -12.24 -22.58 8.43
CA LYS A 173 -11.15 -23.42 9.00
C LYS A 173 -10.42 -24.21 7.91
N ALA A 174 -11.16 -24.76 6.95
CA ALA A 174 -10.56 -25.46 5.82
C ALA A 174 -9.70 -24.51 4.97
N LEU A 175 -10.22 -23.35 4.58
CA LEU A 175 -9.49 -22.37 3.78
C LEU A 175 -8.31 -21.75 4.53
N GLU A 176 -8.41 -21.53 5.84
CA GLU A 176 -7.30 -21.10 6.69
C GLU A 176 -6.14 -22.10 6.61
N SER A 177 -6.42 -23.39 6.79
CA SER A 177 -5.41 -24.45 6.70
C SER A 177 -4.80 -24.62 5.30
N LEU A 178 -5.54 -24.22 4.25
CA LEU A 178 -5.07 -24.16 2.87
C LEU A 178 -4.07 -23.04 2.67
N LEU A 179 -4.46 -21.83 3.07
CA LEU A 179 -3.66 -20.60 2.89
C LEU A 179 -2.42 -20.57 3.79
N ALA A 180 -2.47 -21.25 4.94
CA ALA A 180 -1.33 -21.43 5.84
C ALA A 180 -0.27 -22.44 5.34
N SER A 181 -0.55 -23.20 4.28
CA SER A 181 0.34 -24.25 3.79
C SER A 181 1.59 -23.70 3.11
N GLU A 182 2.77 -24.01 3.68
CA GLU A 182 4.06 -23.59 3.12
C GLU A 182 4.35 -24.26 1.77
N SER A 183 3.94 -25.52 1.60
CA SER A 183 4.10 -26.26 0.34
C SER A 183 3.29 -25.61 -0.79
N LEU A 184 2.07 -25.14 -0.49
CA LEU A 184 1.27 -24.39 -1.45
C LEU A 184 1.96 -23.07 -1.84
N ALA A 185 2.49 -22.30 -0.89
CA ALA A 185 3.07 -20.99 -1.15
C ALA A 185 4.20 -20.99 -2.21
N LEU A 186 4.92 -22.12 -2.35
CA LEU A 186 6.05 -22.27 -3.28
C LEU A 186 5.67 -22.98 -4.60
N THR A 187 4.42 -23.39 -4.75
CA THR A 187 3.99 -24.26 -5.86
C THR A 187 3.51 -23.45 -7.09
N PRO A 188 3.87 -23.84 -8.32
CA PRO A 188 3.25 -23.28 -9.52
C PRO A 188 1.74 -23.54 -9.55
N GLY A 189 0.94 -22.51 -9.88
CA GLY A 189 -0.53 -22.64 -9.93
C GLY A 189 -1.25 -22.31 -8.62
N THR A 190 -0.53 -21.87 -7.58
CA THR A 190 -1.10 -21.35 -6.31
C THR A 190 -2.16 -20.28 -6.52
N GLU A 191 -2.04 -19.48 -7.59
CA GLU A 191 -3.08 -18.52 -7.98
C GLU A 191 -4.48 -19.13 -8.10
N THR A 192 -4.60 -20.38 -8.53
CA THR A 192 -5.89 -21.06 -8.71
C THR A 192 -6.61 -21.26 -7.38
N TYR A 193 -5.84 -21.57 -6.34
CA TYR A 193 -6.35 -21.77 -4.99
C TYR A 193 -6.66 -20.44 -4.31
N VAL A 194 -5.76 -19.45 -4.44
CA VAL A 194 -5.96 -18.11 -3.84
C VAL A 194 -7.19 -17.41 -4.42
N LYS A 195 -7.40 -17.48 -5.75
CA LYS A 195 -8.57 -16.91 -6.46
C LYS A 195 -9.92 -17.46 -5.99
N VAL A 196 -9.93 -18.65 -5.37
CA VAL A 196 -11.15 -19.27 -4.82
C VAL A 196 -11.24 -19.06 -3.32
N ALA A 197 -10.16 -19.36 -2.60
CA ALA A 197 -10.16 -19.37 -1.15
C ALA A 197 -10.24 -17.96 -0.54
N LEU A 198 -9.43 -17.02 -1.04
CA LEU A 198 -9.28 -15.73 -0.40
C LEU A 198 -10.57 -14.88 -0.49
N PRO A 199 -11.23 -14.72 -1.66
CA PRO A 199 -12.50 -13.98 -1.73
C PRO A 199 -13.63 -14.62 -0.91
N ALA A 200 -13.72 -15.97 -0.91
CA ALA A 200 -14.73 -16.70 -0.14
C ALA A 200 -14.58 -16.47 1.37
N ALA A 201 -13.34 -16.49 1.87
CA ALA A 201 -13.06 -16.17 3.27
C ALA A 201 -13.41 -14.71 3.59
N MET A 202 -12.95 -13.76 2.75
CA MET A 202 -13.12 -12.32 2.98
C MET A 202 -14.58 -11.84 3.02
N LYS A 203 -15.52 -12.58 2.43
CA LYS A 203 -16.97 -12.30 2.54
C LYS A 203 -17.49 -12.38 3.98
N ASN A 204 -16.78 -13.07 4.86
CA ASN A 204 -17.12 -13.21 6.27
C ASN A 204 -16.41 -12.17 7.16
N MET A 205 -15.56 -11.29 6.59
CA MET A 205 -14.92 -10.22 7.36
C MET A 205 -15.90 -9.09 7.66
N ALA A 206 -15.94 -8.67 8.91
CA ALA A 206 -16.71 -7.55 9.41
C ALA A 206 -15.85 -6.71 10.37
N VAL A 207 -16.22 -5.44 10.54
CA VAL A 207 -15.63 -4.62 11.60
C VAL A 207 -16.28 -5.02 12.91
N ILE A 208 -15.48 -5.61 13.80
CA ILE A 208 -15.93 -6.04 15.13
C ILE A 208 -15.91 -4.80 16.05
N PRO A 209 -17.05 -4.42 16.68
CA PRO A 209 -17.07 -3.34 17.66
C PRO A 209 -16.18 -3.66 18.88
N PRO A 210 -15.49 -2.66 19.47
CA PRO A 210 -14.52 -2.89 20.55
C PRO A 210 -15.14 -3.41 21.86
N ASP A 211 -16.46 -3.30 22.01
CA ASP A 211 -17.26 -3.78 23.14
C ASP A 211 -17.69 -5.25 23.02
N VAL A 212 -17.42 -5.90 21.88
CA VAL A 212 -17.73 -7.33 21.69
C VAL A 212 -16.55 -8.18 22.17
N GLU A 213 -16.72 -8.83 23.33
CA GLU A 213 -15.80 -9.86 23.79
C GLU A 213 -15.89 -11.08 22.87
N VAL A 214 -14.77 -11.45 22.24
CA VAL A 214 -14.67 -12.64 21.38
C VAL A 214 -13.98 -13.73 22.18
N ASP A 215 -14.76 -14.55 22.88
CA ASP A 215 -14.22 -15.63 23.70
C ASP A 215 -13.74 -16.81 22.84
N GLY A 216 -12.45 -17.12 22.96
CA GLY A 216 -11.98 -18.49 23.14
C GLY A 216 -11.92 -19.52 21.99
N LEU A 217 -12.51 -19.37 20.79
CA LEU A 217 -12.31 -20.44 19.77
C LEU A 217 -10.92 -20.40 19.08
N ALA A 218 -10.20 -19.28 19.23
CA ALA A 218 -8.89 -19.05 18.62
C ALA A 218 -7.70 -19.53 19.48
N ASP A 219 -7.86 -19.67 20.80
CA ASP A 219 -6.76 -19.93 21.74
C ASP A 219 -6.47 -21.42 21.96
N GLU A 220 -7.35 -22.34 21.55
CA GLU A 220 -7.06 -23.77 21.63
C GLU A 220 -6.10 -24.28 20.54
N VAL A 221 -5.96 -23.55 19.43
CA VAL A 221 -5.03 -23.91 18.33
C VAL A 221 -3.58 -23.56 18.69
N ALA A 222 -3.34 -22.51 19.49
CA ALA A 222 -1.99 -22.14 19.91
C ALA A 222 -1.34 -23.15 20.88
N LYS A 223 -2.13 -24.00 21.55
CA LYS A 223 -1.63 -25.00 22.50
C LYS A 223 -1.08 -26.27 21.83
N THR A 224 -1.32 -26.49 20.54
CA THR A 224 -0.71 -27.62 19.81
C THR A 224 0.70 -27.35 19.31
N ASP A 225 1.13 -26.08 19.26
CA ASP A 225 2.36 -25.68 18.57
C ASP A 225 3.59 -25.49 19.49
N ALA A 226 3.44 -25.70 20.81
CA ALA A 226 4.51 -25.45 21.78
C ALA A 226 5.33 -26.68 22.22
N ASN A 227 4.95 -27.92 21.85
CA ASN A 227 5.63 -29.11 22.37
C ASN A 227 6.52 -29.80 21.32
N GLY A 228 7.68 -29.20 21.07
CA GLY A 228 8.80 -29.88 20.41
C GLY A 228 9.30 -31.05 21.28
N GLY A 229 9.21 -32.27 20.73
CA GLY A 229 10.00 -33.42 21.16
C GLY A 229 9.71 -33.97 22.57
N LYS A 230 8.59 -34.70 22.73
CA LYS A 230 8.43 -35.87 23.61
C LYS A 230 7.12 -36.59 23.25
N GLU A 231 7.08 -37.90 23.52
CA GLU A 231 6.09 -38.91 23.11
C GLU A 231 4.63 -38.46 22.89
N PRO A 232 3.90 -39.11 21.95
CA PRO A 232 2.57 -38.68 21.53
C PRO A 232 1.59 -38.72 22.72
N PRO A 233 0.93 -37.61 23.08
CA PRO A 233 -0.16 -37.66 24.02
C PRO A 233 -1.35 -38.37 23.37
N SER A 234 -2.06 -39.15 24.18
CA SER A 234 -3.38 -39.71 23.87
C SER A 234 -4.27 -38.65 23.22
N LEU A 235 -4.95 -39.03 22.12
CA LEU A 235 -5.91 -38.17 21.41
C LEU A 235 -6.78 -37.39 22.43
N PRO A 236 -6.86 -36.05 22.35
CA PRO A 236 -7.79 -35.30 23.17
C PRO A 236 -9.22 -35.76 22.86
N PRO A 237 -10.15 -35.71 23.84
CA PRO A 237 -11.56 -35.92 23.56
C PRO A 237 -11.98 -34.87 22.53
N HIS A 238 -12.66 -35.33 21.47
CA HIS A 238 -13.31 -34.49 20.45
C HIS A 238 -13.81 -33.20 21.10
N HIS A 239 -13.21 -32.07 20.75
CA HIS A 239 -13.72 -30.79 21.18
C HIS A 239 -15.09 -30.66 20.51
N SER A 240 -16.14 -30.87 21.29
CA SER A 240 -17.47 -30.37 20.96
C SER A 240 -17.23 -28.91 20.58
N ILE A 241 -17.62 -28.54 19.36
CA ILE A 241 -18.04 -27.16 19.13
C ILE A 241 -19.16 -27.02 20.16
N ALA A 242 -18.84 -26.42 21.31
CA ALA A 242 -19.77 -26.33 22.42
C ALA A 242 -21.06 -25.68 21.91
N ASP A 243 -22.17 -25.99 22.56
CA ASP A 243 -23.51 -25.42 22.31
C ASP A 243 -23.58 -23.88 22.41
N ASP A 244 -22.45 -23.20 22.50
CA ASP A 244 -22.33 -21.75 22.39
C ASP A 244 -22.59 -21.33 20.93
N LEU A 245 -23.55 -20.42 20.74
CA LEU A 245 -23.86 -19.88 19.42
C LEU A 245 -22.61 -19.23 18.82
N ILE A 246 -22.04 -19.85 17.78
CA ILE A 246 -20.98 -19.23 16.97
C ILE A 246 -21.46 -17.83 16.56
N THR A 247 -20.65 -16.82 16.82
CA THR A 247 -20.99 -15.43 16.55
C THR A 247 -20.43 -14.97 15.21
N ASP A 248 -21.03 -13.91 14.66
CA ASP A 248 -20.51 -13.25 13.45
C ASP A 248 -19.08 -12.69 13.69
N ALA A 249 -18.75 -12.32 14.93
CA ALA A 249 -17.42 -11.85 15.32
C ALA A 249 -16.37 -12.97 15.28
N GLU A 250 -16.70 -14.17 15.75
CA GLU A 250 -15.80 -15.32 15.66
C GLU A 250 -15.53 -15.69 14.20
N LEU A 251 -16.56 -15.76 13.35
CA LEU A 251 -16.39 -16.00 11.91
C LEU A 251 -15.47 -14.97 11.27
N SER A 252 -15.67 -13.68 11.60
CA SER A 252 -14.82 -12.60 11.11
C SER A 252 -13.36 -12.76 11.52
N LYS A 253 -13.08 -13.20 12.76
CA LYS A 253 -11.72 -13.43 13.25
C LYS A 253 -11.01 -14.56 12.50
N ILE A 254 -11.73 -15.61 12.09
CA ILE A 254 -11.14 -16.69 11.27
C ILE A 254 -10.92 -16.23 9.83
N ALA A 255 -11.86 -15.46 9.27
CA ALA A 255 -11.71 -14.85 7.95
C ALA A 255 -10.50 -13.90 7.89
N GLU A 256 -10.28 -13.12 8.96
CA GLU A 256 -9.07 -12.30 9.13
C GLU A 256 -7.80 -13.16 9.08
N ARG A 257 -7.77 -14.28 9.84
CA ARG A 257 -6.62 -15.20 9.82
C ARG A 257 -6.37 -15.81 8.44
N CYS A 258 -7.42 -16.10 7.66
CA CYS A 258 -7.26 -16.55 6.27
C CYS A 258 -6.47 -15.51 5.43
N ALA A 259 -6.86 -14.23 5.52
CA ALA A 259 -6.17 -13.15 4.81
C ALA A 259 -4.75 -12.91 5.35
N ALA A 260 -4.56 -13.02 6.67
CA ALA A 260 -3.27 -12.90 7.32
C ALA A 260 -2.30 -14.01 6.89
N GLU A 261 -2.72 -15.27 6.90
CA GLU A 261 -1.90 -16.41 6.49
C GLU A 261 -1.57 -16.35 4.99
N ALA A 262 -2.53 -15.95 4.15
CA ALA A 262 -2.24 -15.70 2.73
C ALA A 262 -1.14 -14.63 2.56
N ALA A 263 -1.24 -13.51 3.27
CA ALA A 263 -0.24 -12.44 3.22
C ALA A 263 1.13 -12.87 3.78
N ALA A 264 1.14 -13.66 4.86
CA ALA A 264 2.37 -14.08 5.53
C ALA A 264 3.10 -15.21 4.79
N ARG A 265 2.37 -16.25 4.36
CA ARG A 265 2.92 -17.46 3.73
C ARG A 265 3.08 -17.30 2.22
N ILE A 266 2.00 -16.98 1.53
CA ILE A 266 2.02 -16.82 0.06
C ILE A 266 2.70 -15.50 -0.30
N GLY A 267 2.41 -14.42 0.44
CA GLY A 267 3.06 -13.11 0.31
C GLY A 267 4.52 -13.05 0.75
N ALA A 268 5.11 -14.17 1.16
CA ALA A 268 6.52 -14.30 1.48
C ALA A 268 7.44 -14.00 0.29
N THR A 269 6.98 -14.25 -0.94
CA THR A 269 7.69 -13.96 -2.19
C THR A 269 7.08 -12.75 -2.89
N GLN A 270 7.85 -12.06 -3.74
CA GLN A 270 7.33 -10.90 -4.48
C GLN A 270 6.16 -11.28 -5.39
N GLY A 271 6.24 -12.42 -6.07
CA GLY A 271 5.16 -12.92 -6.94
C GLY A 271 3.90 -13.26 -6.16
N GLY A 272 4.04 -13.97 -5.03
CA GLY A 272 2.92 -14.30 -4.16
C GLY A 272 2.31 -13.08 -3.48
N ALA A 273 3.12 -12.08 -3.10
CA ALA A 273 2.61 -10.82 -2.54
C ALA A 273 1.76 -10.06 -3.57
N ARG A 274 2.22 -9.99 -4.82
CA ARG A 274 1.43 -9.39 -5.92
C ARG A 274 0.12 -10.14 -6.16
N LEU A 275 0.14 -11.48 -6.08
CA LEU A 275 -1.06 -12.31 -6.20
C LEU A 275 -2.06 -11.99 -5.08
N VAL A 276 -1.65 -12.08 -3.81
CA VAL A 276 -2.54 -11.85 -2.66
C VAL A 276 -3.10 -10.43 -2.67
N VAL A 277 -2.24 -9.43 -2.86
CA VAL A 277 -2.64 -8.03 -2.95
C VAL A 277 -3.59 -7.81 -4.13
N GLY A 278 -3.30 -8.40 -5.30
CA GLY A 278 -4.15 -8.30 -6.49
C GLY A 278 -5.54 -8.91 -6.30
N GLU A 279 -5.64 -10.08 -5.65
CA GLU A 279 -6.94 -10.72 -5.38
C GLU A 279 -7.76 -9.94 -4.35
N VAL A 280 -7.11 -9.33 -3.35
CA VAL A 280 -7.80 -8.41 -2.42
C VAL A 280 -8.34 -7.19 -3.16
N VAL A 281 -7.58 -6.61 -4.10
CA VAL A 281 -8.09 -5.52 -4.95
C VAL A 281 -9.28 -5.97 -5.78
N ALA A 282 -9.18 -7.12 -6.43
CA ALA A 282 -10.26 -7.66 -7.25
C ALA A 282 -11.54 -7.86 -6.42
N TYR A 283 -11.40 -8.36 -5.19
CA TYR A 283 -12.51 -8.48 -4.25
C TYR A 283 -13.11 -7.11 -3.88
N LEU A 284 -12.27 -6.14 -3.49
CA LEU A 284 -12.72 -4.78 -3.14
C LEU A 284 -13.37 -4.05 -4.32
N ASP A 285 -12.92 -4.29 -5.55
CA ASP A 285 -13.47 -3.73 -6.80
C ASP A 285 -14.75 -4.45 -7.25
N SER A 286 -14.92 -5.75 -6.94
CA SER A 286 -16.07 -6.56 -7.39
C SER A 286 -17.40 -6.17 -6.75
N ALA A 287 -17.33 -5.48 -5.61
CA ALA A 287 -18.48 -4.99 -4.86
C ALA A 287 -18.28 -3.50 -4.55
N PRO A 288 -19.32 -2.74 -4.18
CA PRO A 288 -19.15 -1.35 -3.74
C PRO A 288 -18.49 -1.28 -2.34
N LEU A 289 -17.52 -2.15 -2.03
CA LEU A 289 -16.86 -2.22 -0.72
C LEU A 289 -16.02 -0.99 -0.42
N TRP A 290 -15.49 -0.32 -1.46
CA TRP A 290 -14.86 0.99 -1.32
C TRP A 290 -15.81 2.04 -0.69
N SER A 291 -17.13 1.82 -0.72
CA SER A 291 -18.12 2.64 -0.01
C SER A 291 -18.28 2.31 1.48
N ARG A 292 -17.50 1.36 2.01
CA ARG A 292 -17.49 0.94 3.42
C ARG A 292 -16.10 1.18 4.05
N PRO A 293 -15.71 2.44 4.31
CA PRO A 293 -14.37 2.81 4.76
C PRO A 293 -13.82 1.96 5.93
N PRO A 294 -14.60 1.69 7.00
CA PRO A 294 -14.07 0.94 8.15
C PRO A 294 -13.64 -0.49 7.79
N LEU A 295 -14.40 -1.15 6.91
CA LEU A 295 -14.10 -2.52 6.48
C LEU A 295 -12.87 -2.55 5.56
N VAL A 296 -12.80 -1.62 4.61
CA VAL A 296 -11.64 -1.48 3.72
C VAL A 296 -10.37 -1.22 4.51
N GLN A 297 -10.45 -0.30 5.48
CA GLN A 297 -9.33 0.02 6.35
C GLN A 297 -8.87 -1.21 7.12
N HIS A 298 -9.80 -1.95 7.74
CA HIS A 298 -9.49 -3.16 8.47
C HIS A 298 -8.79 -4.22 7.59
N ILE A 299 -9.34 -4.52 6.40
CA ILE A 299 -8.74 -5.47 5.45
C ILE A 299 -7.31 -5.08 5.07
N LEU A 300 -7.09 -3.80 4.73
CA LEU A 300 -5.77 -3.32 4.31
C LEU A 300 -4.76 -3.30 5.47
N HIS A 301 -5.21 -3.06 6.71
CA HIS A 301 -4.37 -3.20 7.90
C HIS A 301 -3.91 -4.65 8.11
N VAL A 302 -4.82 -5.62 7.95
CA VAL A 302 -4.49 -7.05 8.06
C VAL A 302 -3.39 -7.41 7.06
N LEU A 303 -3.47 -6.94 5.81
CA LEU A 303 -2.40 -7.13 4.84
C LEU A 303 -1.10 -6.43 5.25
N LEU A 304 -1.19 -5.17 5.67
CA LEU A 304 -0.02 -4.37 6.02
C LEU A 304 0.80 -4.99 7.16
N HIS A 305 0.14 -5.53 8.18
CA HIS A 305 0.80 -6.16 9.31
C HIS A 305 1.43 -7.52 8.96
N ASN A 306 0.82 -8.28 8.05
CA ASN A 306 1.26 -9.64 7.73
C ASN A 306 2.17 -9.74 6.51
N LEU A 307 2.19 -8.74 5.61
CA LEU A 307 3.16 -8.67 4.53
C LEU A 307 4.57 -8.39 5.07
N ARG A 308 5.57 -9.05 4.47
CA ARG A 308 6.98 -8.75 4.72
C ARG A 308 7.29 -7.29 4.36
N PRO A 309 8.13 -6.58 5.15
CA PRO A 309 8.48 -5.18 4.92
C PRO A 309 8.74 -4.79 3.44
N PRO A 310 9.61 -5.49 2.67
CA PRO A 310 9.87 -5.09 1.28
C PRO A 310 8.65 -5.15 0.35
N HIS A 311 7.63 -5.94 0.70
CA HIS A 311 6.42 -6.10 -0.11
C HIS A 311 5.30 -5.13 0.27
N ARG A 312 5.43 -4.38 1.38
CA ARG A 312 4.43 -3.38 1.81
C ARG A 312 4.33 -2.21 0.84
N ALA A 313 5.38 -1.95 0.06
CA ALA A 313 5.37 -1.00 -1.05
C ALA A 313 4.28 -1.31 -2.09
N LEU A 314 3.89 -2.58 -2.26
CA LEU A 314 2.79 -2.96 -3.15
C LEU A 314 1.44 -2.38 -2.68
N LEU A 315 1.21 -2.31 -1.37
CA LEU A 315 0.01 -1.66 -0.81
C LEU A 315 0.05 -0.15 -1.06
N ALA A 316 1.21 0.49 -0.94
CA ALA A 316 1.36 1.90 -1.25
C ALA A 316 1.02 2.21 -2.73
N ALA A 317 1.54 1.40 -3.65
CA ALA A 317 1.25 1.53 -5.08
C ALA A 317 -0.24 1.30 -5.38
N LEU A 318 -0.86 0.30 -4.76
CA LEU A 318 -2.29 0.00 -4.88
C LEU A 318 -3.16 1.15 -4.42
N VAL A 319 -2.94 1.65 -3.20
CA VAL A 319 -3.74 2.73 -2.62
C VAL A 319 -3.62 3.99 -3.47
N SER A 320 -2.40 4.31 -3.92
CA SER A 320 -2.15 5.46 -4.79
C SER A 320 -2.87 5.33 -6.14
N SER A 321 -2.85 4.13 -6.74
CA SER A 321 -3.57 3.85 -7.98
C SER A 321 -5.09 3.99 -7.83
N ARG A 322 -5.67 3.47 -6.73
CA ARG A 322 -7.11 3.58 -6.45
C ARG A 322 -7.56 5.01 -6.17
N LEU A 323 -6.75 5.82 -5.47
CA LEU A 323 -7.03 7.24 -5.27
C LEU A 323 -6.97 8.05 -6.58
N ALA A 324 -6.28 7.54 -7.60
CA ALA A 324 -6.09 8.19 -8.90
C ALA A 324 -7.02 7.65 -10.02
N ARG A 325 -8.06 6.87 -9.68
CA ARG A 325 -8.93 6.16 -10.63
C ARG A 325 -10.41 6.35 -10.31
N SER A 326 -11.24 6.45 -11.35
CA SER A 326 -12.70 6.54 -11.28
C SER A 326 -13.37 5.17 -11.06
N PRO A 327 -14.52 5.07 -10.33
CA PRO A 327 -15.17 6.14 -9.59
C PRO A 327 -14.35 6.57 -8.36
N PRO A 328 -14.50 7.86 -7.94
CA PRO A 328 -13.78 8.38 -6.79
C PRO A 328 -14.10 7.58 -5.52
N VAL A 329 -13.09 7.46 -4.68
CA VAL A 329 -13.27 6.88 -3.35
C VAL A 329 -14.09 7.86 -2.51
N PRO A 330 -15.06 7.40 -1.69
CA PRO A 330 -15.83 8.29 -0.83
C PRO A 330 -14.91 9.13 0.09
N PRO A 331 -15.25 10.40 0.36
CA PRO A 331 -14.43 11.27 1.22
C PRO A 331 -14.10 10.64 2.58
N ALA A 332 -15.05 9.91 3.18
CA ALA A 332 -14.87 9.22 4.45
C ALA A 332 -13.79 8.12 4.45
N ALA A 333 -13.41 7.60 3.27
CA ALA A 333 -12.34 6.61 3.13
C ALA A 333 -10.99 7.22 2.76
N ILE A 334 -10.94 8.48 2.32
CA ILE A 334 -9.68 9.10 1.87
C ILE A 334 -8.67 9.15 3.01
N ASP A 335 -9.05 9.66 4.18
CA ASP A 335 -8.14 9.78 5.32
C ASP A 335 -7.61 8.42 5.80
N ALA A 336 -8.49 7.41 5.83
CA ALA A 336 -8.12 6.05 6.19
C ALA A 336 -7.11 5.44 5.19
N LEU A 337 -7.35 5.62 3.89
CA LEU A 337 -6.44 5.16 2.84
C LEU A 337 -5.10 5.91 2.87
N LEU A 338 -5.12 7.22 3.10
CA LEU A 338 -3.89 8.01 3.23
C LEU A 338 -3.10 7.59 4.48
N ALA A 339 -3.75 7.22 5.58
CA ALA A 339 -3.08 6.66 6.76
C ALA A 339 -2.40 5.31 6.44
N ILE A 340 -3.09 4.41 5.73
CA ILE A 340 -2.53 3.13 5.29
C ILE A 340 -1.36 3.35 4.32
N LEU A 341 -1.48 4.30 3.40
CA LEU A 341 -0.41 4.66 2.47
C LEU A 341 0.83 5.15 3.22
N THR A 342 0.66 6.08 4.17
CA THR A 342 1.75 6.57 5.01
C THR A 342 2.44 5.42 5.75
N GLU A 343 1.68 4.53 6.38
CA GLU A 343 2.22 3.42 7.15
C GLU A 343 2.88 2.34 6.27
N SER A 344 2.33 2.10 5.08
CA SER A 344 2.90 1.17 4.09
C SER A 344 4.26 1.65 3.63
N ILE A 345 4.39 2.93 3.28
CA ILE A 345 5.68 3.52 2.87
C ILE A 345 6.66 3.47 4.03
N ARG A 346 6.26 3.96 5.22
CA ARG A 346 7.12 4.04 6.41
C ARG A 346 7.70 2.68 6.82
N THR A 347 6.90 1.63 6.67
CA THR A 347 7.29 0.28 7.09
C THR A 347 7.84 -0.59 5.95
N SER A 348 8.10 -0.01 4.78
CA SER A 348 8.68 -0.72 3.62
C SER A 348 10.19 -0.98 3.71
N SER A 349 10.83 -0.71 4.86
CA SER A 349 12.28 -0.78 5.05
C SER A 349 13.02 0.04 3.97
N ASP A 350 13.95 -0.57 3.23
CA ASP A 350 14.80 0.11 2.25
C ASP A 350 14.04 0.51 0.97
N ALA A 351 12.83 -0.03 0.77
CA ALA A 351 11.99 0.30 -0.38
C ALA A 351 11.13 1.57 -0.18
N ALA A 352 11.18 2.22 0.99
CA ALA A 352 10.36 3.38 1.30
C ALA A 352 10.52 4.57 0.31
N PRO A 353 11.75 4.97 -0.11
CA PRO A 353 11.92 6.05 -1.07
C PRO A 353 11.30 5.72 -2.44
N LEU A 354 11.51 4.48 -2.91
CA LEU A 354 10.94 4.01 -4.18
C LEU A 354 9.40 3.99 -4.11
N ALA A 355 8.83 3.44 -3.04
CA ALA A 355 7.38 3.39 -2.83
C ALA A 355 6.77 4.80 -2.80
N ALA A 356 7.45 5.76 -2.17
CA ALA A 356 7.05 7.16 -2.16
C ALA A 356 7.04 7.78 -3.57
N MET A 357 8.09 7.55 -4.35
CA MET A 357 8.19 8.04 -5.73
C MET A 357 7.13 7.40 -6.64
N GLU A 358 6.89 6.10 -6.51
CA GLU A 358 5.86 5.37 -7.25
C GLU A 358 4.45 5.87 -6.90
N ALA A 359 4.18 6.12 -5.62
CA ALA A 359 2.92 6.69 -5.16
C ALA A 359 2.65 8.06 -5.83
N LEU A 360 3.65 8.95 -5.82
CA LEU A 360 3.55 10.27 -6.44
C LEU A 360 3.39 10.20 -7.97
N ASP A 361 4.13 9.30 -8.64
CA ASP A 361 4.01 9.12 -10.08
C ASP A 361 2.64 8.56 -10.48
N ALA A 362 2.06 7.65 -9.69
CA ALA A 362 0.72 7.11 -9.95
C ALA A 362 -0.34 8.22 -9.97
N VAL A 363 -0.33 9.14 -8.99
CA VAL A 363 -1.32 10.22 -8.95
C VAL A 363 -1.01 11.35 -9.92
N SER A 364 0.26 11.64 -10.19
CA SER A 364 0.65 12.57 -11.26
C SER A 364 0.15 12.10 -12.63
N ARG A 365 0.26 10.79 -12.93
CA ARG A 365 -0.35 10.21 -14.13
C ARG A 365 -1.88 10.33 -14.12
N GLY A 366 -2.51 10.16 -12.96
CA GLY A 366 -3.95 10.40 -12.79
C GLY A 366 -4.39 11.81 -13.19
N VAL A 367 -3.66 12.83 -12.72
CA VAL A 367 -3.90 14.24 -13.09
C VAL A 367 -3.70 14.46 -14.59
N GLY A 368 -2.62 13.92 -15.16
CA GLY A 368 -2.34 14.04 -16.59
C GLY A 368 -3.44 13.42 -17.47
N ARG A 369 -3.94 12.23 -17.10
CA ARG A 369 -5.08 11.59 -17.78
C ARG A 369 -6.35 12.45 -17.67
N ALA A 370 -6.68 12.90 -16.46
CA ALA A 370 -7.85 13.74 -16.24
C ALA A 370 -7.82 15.02 -17.09
N ALA A 371 -6.67 15.68 -17.17
CA ALA A 371 -6.52 16.92 -17.92
C ALA A 371 -6.49 16.68 -19.44
N ALA A 372 -5.95 15.56 -19.91
CA ALA A 372 -6.01 15.16 -21.31
C ALA A 372 -7.44 14.87 -21.77
N VAL A 373 -8.27 14.27 -20.92
CA VAL A 373 -9.70 14.03 -21.21
C VAL A 373 -10.44 15.35 -21.40
N VAL A 374 -10.22 16.34 -20.52
CA VAL A 374 -10.82 17.68 -20.66
C VAL A 374 -10.32 18.40 -21.91
N ALA A 375 -9.06 18.20 -22.28
CA ALA A 375 -8.47 18.79 -23.48
C ALA A 375 -8.91 18.12 -24.80
N GLY A 376 -9.61 16.98 -24.75
CA GLY A 376 -9.92 16.19 -25.94
C GLY A 376 -8.71 15.48 -26.55
N GLU A 377 -7.62 15.35 -25.78
CA GLU A 377 -6.33 14.76 -26.20
C GLU A 377 -6.20 13.29 -25.74
N ALA A 378 -7.19 12.75 -25.02
CA ALA A 378 -7.14 11.43 -24.39
C ALA A 378 -7.49 10.28 -25.35
N SER A 379 -6.86 9.12 -25.14
CA SER A 379 -7.26 7.87 -25.79
C SER A 379 -8.59 7.32 -25.24
N SER A 380 -9.20 6.35 -25.93
CA SER A 380 -10.43 5.69 -25.43
C SER A 380 -10.21 4.96 -24.10
N GLU A 381 -9.01 4.43 -23.86
CA GLU A 381 -8.62 3.81 -22.60
C GLU A 381 -8.41 4.86 -21.50
N ASP A 382 -7.83 6.02 -21.81
CA ASP A 382 -7.64 7.11 -20.83
C ASP A 382 -8.96 7.72 -20.37
N MET A 383 -9.97 7.74 -21.24
CA MET A 383 -11.33 8.17 -20.88
C MET A 383 -11.97 7.21 -19.87
N ALA A 384 -11.67 5.92 -19.96
CA ALA A 384 -12.16 4.90 -19.05
C ALA A 384 -11.35 4.91 -17.74
N GLY A 385 -11.88 5.56 -16.71
CA GLY A 385 -11.27 5.55 -15.37
C GLY A 385 -10.53 6.83 -14.99
N ALA A 386 -10.49 7.86 -15.84
CA ALA A 386 -10.06 9.19 -15.45
C ALA A 386 -11.02 9.80 -14.43
N LEU A 387 -10.46 10.33 -13.34
CA LEU A 387 -11.19 11.19 -12.42
C LEU A 387 -11.39 12.58 -13.02
N PRO A 388 -12.38 13.36 -12.56
CA PRO A 388 -12.40 14.79 -12.77
C PRO A 388 -11.08 15.45 -12.35
N VAL A 389 -10.61 16.45 -13.09
CA VAL A 389 -9.32 17.12 -12.84
C VAL A 389 -9.19 17.61 -11.40
N ALA A 390 -10.27 18.18 -10.83
CA ALA A 390 -10.28 18.66 -9.46
C ALA A 390 -10.09 17.53 -8.42
N GLU A 391 -10.73 16.37 -8.64
CA GLU A 391 -10.61 15.21 -7.75
C GLU A 391 -9.24 14.56 -7.87
N ALA A 392 -8.72 14.41 -9.10
CA ALA A 392 -7.36 13.93 -9.34
C ALA A 392 -6.32 14.83 -8.67
N ALA A 393 -6.52 16.16 -8.73
CA ALA A 393 -5.64 17.12 -8.07
C ALA A 393 -5.68 16.99 -6.54
N ALA A 394 -6.87 16.87 -5.95
CA ALA A 394 -7.04 16.67 -4.51
C ALA A 394 -6.39 15.36 -4.03
N ALA A 395 -6.57 14.27 -4.79
CA ALA A 395 -5.91 13.00 -4.51
C ALA A 395 -4.38 13.12 -4.55
N ALA A 396 -3.83 13.86 -5.53
CA ALA A 396 -2.40 14.07 -5.66
C ALA A 396 -1.82 14.80 -4.45
N GLU A 397 -2.50 15.85 -3.99
CA GLU A 397 -2.08 16.62 -2.82
C GLU A 397 -2.19 15.80 -1.52
N GLY A 398 -3.25 14.99 -1.38
CA GLY A 398 -3.41 14.07 -0.25
C GLY A 398 -2.28 13.03 -0.19
N VAL A 399 -1.95 12.42 -1.33
CA VAL A 399 -0.82 11.47 -1.44
C VAL A 399 0.51 12.16 -1.17
N ALA A 400 0.73 13.36 -1.69
CA ALA A 400 1.93 14.14 -1.40
C ALA A 400 2.11 14.39 0.11
N GLY A 401 1.03 14.76 0.81
CA GLY A 401 1.05 14.89 2.27
C GLY A 401 1.28 13.56 3.01
N ALA A 402 0.74 12.45 2.51
CA ALA A 402 0.97 11.12 3.08
C ALA A 402 2.42 10.64 2.90
N VAL A 403 2.98 10.86 1.71
CA VAL A 403 4.38 10.56 1.37
C VAL A 403 5.33 11.39 2.22
N ALA A 404 5.06 12.69 2.37
CA ALA A 404 5.93 13.56 3.16
C ALA A 404 6.00 13.12 4.63
N ARG A 405 4.84 12.74 5.22
CA ARG A 405 4.79 12.17 6.57
C ARG A 405 5.53 10.84 6.69
N ALA A 406 5.52 10.02 5.64
CA ALA A 406 6.16 8.70 5.64
C ALA A 406 7.68 8.75 5.48
N VAL A 407 8.16 9.67 4.63
CA VAL A 407 9.58 9.75 4.25
C VAL A 407 10.40 10.59 5.22
N ALA A 408 9.76 11.46 6.02
CA ALA A 408 10.40 12.30 7.04
C ALA A 408 11.61 13.08 6.48
N GLU A 409 12.46 13.64 7.36
CA GLU A 409 13.65 14.40 6.96
C GLU A 409 14.66 13.57 6.14
N LYS A 410 14.79 12.28 6.43
CA LYS A 410 15.91 11.46 5.94
C LYS A 410 15.97 11.33 4.41
N ASN A 411 14.83 11.25 3.72
CA ASN A 411 14.82 11.17 2.25
C ASN A 411 13.97 12.27 1.60
N ALA A 412 13.68 13.36 2.33
CA ALA A 412 12.90 14.48 1.79
C ALA A 412 13.58 15.10 0.55
N GLY A 413 14.90 15.30 0.59
CA GLY A 413 15.66 15.86 -0.53
C GLY A 413 15.57 15.01 -1.80
N GLU A 414 15.67 13.68 -1.69
CA GLU A 414 15.54 12.76 -2.83
C GLU A 414 14.14 12.79 -3.44
N VAL A 415 13.09 12.74 -2.62
CA VAL A 415 11.70 12.78 -3.08
C VAL A 415 11.37 14.12 -3.73
N VAL A 416 11.85 15.22 -3.14
CA VAL A 416 11.70 16.58 -3.70
C VAL A 416 12.44 16.67 -5.02
N GLY A 417 13.69 16.20 -5.12
CA GLY A 417 14.46 16.20 -6.36
C GLY A 417 13.78 15.39 -7.47
N PHE A 418 13.24 14.22 -7.14
CA PHE A 418 12.46 13.40 -8.07
C PHE A 418 11.21 14.14 -8.58
N LEU A 419 10.41 14.70 -7.67
CA LEU A 419 9.21 15.47 -8.03
C LEU A 419 9.55 16.71 -8.85
N ALA A 420 10.58 17.46 -8.47
CA ALA A 420 11.03 18.65 -9.19
C ALA A 420 11.40 18.30 -10.64
N ASN A 421 12.15 17.23 -10.83
CA ASN A 421 12.47 16.71 -12.16
C ASN A 421 11.21 16.28 -12.93
N ARG A 422 10.23 15.67 -12.25
CA ARG A 422 8.98 15.24 -12.87
C ARG A 422 8.11 16.42 -13.32
N VAL A 423 7.96 17.45 -12.49
CA VAL A 423 7.23 18.68 -12.83
C VAL A 423 7.87 19.37 -14.04
N ARG A 424 9.20 19.45 -14.06
CA ARG A 424 9.94 20.01 -15.21
C ARG A 424 9.72 19.16 -16.48
N ALA A 425 9.82 17.83 -16.35
CA ALA A 425 9.66 16.89 -17.47
C ALA A 425 8.23 16.87 -18.03
N ALA A 426 7.19 16.99 -17.19
CA ALA A 426 5.80 17.14 -17.62
C ALA A 426 5.61 18.34 -18.57
N GLY A 427 6.59 19.23 -18.57
CA GLY A 427 6.56 20.45 -19.32
C GLY A 427 7.27 20.52 -20.65
N ILE A 428 8.20 19.61 -20.90
CA ILE A 428 9.06 19.67 -22.08
C ILE A 428 8.23 19.39 -23.33
N GLY A 429 8.11 20.39 -24.22
CA GLY A 429 7.39 20.28 -25.49
C GLY A 429 5.86 20.35 -25.41
N LYS A 430 5.27 20.53 -24.21
CA LYS A 430 3.81 20.65 -23.98
C LYS A 430 3.43 21.90 -23.16
N GLU A 431 4.22 22.96 -23.24
CA GLU A 431 4.02 24.23 -22.52
C GLU A 431 2.67 24.88 -22.81
N SER A 432 2.18 24.74 -24.04
CA SER A 432 0.89 25.29 -24.47
C SER A 432 -0.31 24.37 -24.26
N SER A 433 -0.13 23.08 -23.92
CA SER A 433 -1.27 22.16 -23.78
C SER A 433 -1.93 22.30 -22.40
N LEU A 434 -3.28 22.21 -22.36
CA LEU A 434 -4.04 22.31 -21.11
C LEU A 434 -3.62 21.20 -20.13
N ALA A 435 -3.40 19.99 -20.64
CA ALA A 435 -2.94 18.86 -19.84
C ALA A 435 -1.55 19.09 -19.24
N GLY A 436 -0.63 19.69 -20.00
CA GLY A 436 0.71 20.03 -19.53
C GLY A 436 0.70 21.10 -18.43
N ARG A 437 -0.16 22.12 -18.56
CA ARG A 437 -0.32 23.17 -17.54
C ARG A 437 -0.92 22.65 -16.24
N GLU A 438 -2.03 21.91 -16.30
CA GLU A 438 -2.68 21.38 -15.09
C GLU A 438 -1.79 20.38 -14.34
N THR A 439 -1.11 19.48 -15.06
CA THR A 439 -0.17 18.52 -14.44
C THR A 439 0.96 19.24 -13.73
N ARG A 440 1.53 20.29 -14.32
CA ARG A 440 2.57 21.11 -13.70
C ARG A 440 2.07 21.86 -12.48
N LYS A 441 0.91 22.50 -12.58
CA LYS A 441 0.30 23.24 -11.49
C LYS A 441 0.05 22.36 -10.27
N VAL A 442 -0.54 21.17 -10.46
CA VAL A 442 -0.74 20.21 -9.36
C VAL A 442 0.58 19.69 -8.84
N GLY A 443 1.52 19.34 -9.72
CA GLY A 443 2.84 18.86 -9.32
C GLY A 443 3.62 19.87 -8.48
N MET A 444 3.53 21.17 -8.78
CA MET A 444 4.11 22.24 -7.96
C MET A 444 3.46 22.29 -6.57
N ARG A 445 2.13 22.18 -6.47
CA ARG A 445 1.44 22.13 -5.16
C ARG A 445 1.85 20.91 -4.35
N CYS A 446 1.99 19.74 -4.98
CA CYS A 446 2.51 18.53 -4.33
C CYS A 446 3.94 18.72 -3.82
N LEU A 447 4.82 19.30 -4.65
CA LEU A 447 6.21 19.58 -4.29
C LEU A 447 6.31 20.51 -3.07
N VAL A 448 5.57 21.62 -3.08
CA VAL A 448 5.47 22.56 -1.96
C VAL A 448 4.90 21.88 -0.71
N ARG A 449 3.87 21.02 -0.87
CA ARG A 449 3.30 20.25 0.24
C ARG A 449 4.34 19.33 0.87
N VAL A 450 5.12 18.59 0.07
CA VAL A 450 6.19 17.72 0.57
C VAL A 450 7.26 18.52 1.30
N ALA A 451 7.70 19.64 0.73
CA ALA A 451 8.71 20.50 1.34
C ALA A 451 8.24 21.06 2.70
N ARG A 452 7.00 21.55 2.80
CA ARG A 452 6.43 22.06 4.06
C ARG A 452 6.33 20.99 5.14
N GLU A 453 5.87 19.80 4.78
CA GLU A 453 5.74 18.70 5.74
C GLU A 453 7.12 18.19 6.21
N ALA A 454 8.15 18.19 5.35
CA ALA A 454 9.51 17.91 5.76
C ALA A 454 10.01 18.88 6.85
N GLY A 455 9.69 20.17 6.74
CA GLY A 455 10.04 21.18 7.74
C GLY A 455 9.33 21.03 9.09
N LYS A 456 8.16 20.38 9.14
CA LYS A 456 7.42 20.11 10.39
C LYS A 456 8.05 18.99 11.21
N VAL A 457 8.63 17.99 10.55
CA VAL A 457 9.24 16.82 11.23
C VAL A 457 10.52 17.20 11.96
N GLY A 458 11.25 18.22 11.48
CA GLY A 458 12.49 18.71 12.08
C GLY A 458 12.37 19.52 13.37
N GLY A 459 11.16 19.65 13.95
CA GLY A 459 10.93 20.33 15.22
C GLY A 459 11.11 21.85 15.21
N LYS A 460 11.81 22.42 14.23
CA LYS A 460 12.00 23.87 14.04
C LYS A 460 10.94 24.54 13.18
N GLY A 461 10.12 23.76 12.45
CA GLY A 461 9.15 24.30 11.49
C GLY A 461 9.79 24.92 10.23
N THR A 462 11.10 24.79 10.07
CA THR A 462 11.89 25.34 8.96
C THR A 462 12.18 24.25 7.92
N VAL A 463 11.93 24.55 6.64
CA VAL A 463 12.24 23.62 5.54
C VAL A 463 13.76 23.47 5.39
N PRO A 464 14.32 22.25 5.27
CA PRO A 464 15.75 22.06 5.05
C PRO A 464 16.25 22.78 3.79
N MET A 465 17.43 23.41 3.87
CA MET A 465 17.96 24.19 2.75
C MET A 465 18.21 23.35 1.49
N GLU A 466 18.65 22.10 1.63
CA GLU A 466 18.84 21.15 0.52
C GLU A 466 17.55 20.92 -0.29
N VAL A 467 16.39 20.93 0.39
CA VAL A 467 15.07 20.81 -0.25
C VAL A 467 14.76 22.07 -1.06
N VAL A 468 15.06 23.25 -0.52
CA VAL A 468 14.85 24.54 -1.20
C VAL A 468 15.80 24.67 -2.41
N GLU A 469 17.06 24.27 -2.27
CA GLU A 469 18.07 24.25 -3.35
C GLU A 469 17.63 23.36 -4.51
N GLY A 470 17.09 22.17 -4.20
CA GLY A 470 16.56 21.24 -5.20
C GLY A 470 15.41 21.81 -6.03
N MET A 471 14.77 22.88 -5.57
CA MET A 471 13.66 23.56 -6.23
C MET A 471 14.07 24.88 -6.92
N ALA A 472 15.29 25.38 -6.72
CA ALA A 472 15.74 26.70 -7.20
C ALA A 472 15.59 26.91 -8.73
N ALA A 473 15.60 25.82 -9.51
CA ALA A 473 15.38 25.87 -10.96
C ALA A 473 14.01 26.46 -11.34
N PHE A 474 13.00 26.39 -10.46
CA PHE A 474 11.66 26.91 -10.74
C PHE A 474 11.57 28.44 -10.75
N VAL A 475 12.60 29.16 -10.27
CA VAL A 475 12.68 30.63 -10.47
C VAL A 475 12.68 30.99 -11.95
N ASN A 476 13.29 30.14 -12.78
CA ASN A 476 13.41 30.32 -14.21
C ASN A 476 12.54 29.33 -15.01
N ASP A 477 11.45 28.84 -14.43
CA ASP A 477 10.53 27.94 -15.14
C ASP A 477 9.91 28.62 -16.37
N GLY A 478 9.59 27.85 -17.41
CA GLY A 478 8.95 28.38 -18.61
C GLY A 478 7.55 28.96 -18.35
N GLU A 479 6.83 28.42 -17.35
CA GLU A 479 5.44 28.78 -17.06
C GLU A 479 5.33 29.83 -15.94
N ALA A 480 4.62 30.93 -16.22
CA ALA A 480 4.48 32.04 -15.27
C ALA A 480 3.80 31.64 -13.95
N ASP A 481 2.73 30.84 -14.02
CA ASP A 481 2.01 30.38 -12.83
C ASP A 481 2.91 29.56 -11.89
N THR A 482 3.78 28.71 -12.46
CA THR A 482 4.75 27.90 -11.71
C THR A 482 5.77 28.77 -11.01
N ARG A 483 6.32 29.78 -11.70
CA ARG A 483 7.29 30.74 -11.13
C ARG A 483 6.68 31.51 -9.97
N VAL A 484 5.47 32.05 -10.16
CA VAL A 484 4.76 32.82 -9.12
C VAL A 484 4.46 31.96 -7.90
N GLU A 485 4.01 30.72 -8.10
CA GLU A 485 3.71 29.81 -6.99
C GLU A 485 4.98 29.41 -6.21
N PHE A 486 6.08 29.13 -6.91
CA PHE A 486 7.36 28.86 -6.26
C PHE A 486 7.91 30.08 -5.52
N ALA A 487 7.75 31.29 -6.07
CA ALA A 487 8.16 32.51 -5.41
C ALA A 487 7.40 32.76 -4.10
N LYS A 488 6.08 32.49 -4.05
CA LYS A 488 5.32 32.55 -2.79
C LYS A 488 5.88 31.59 -1.74
N PHE A 489 6.22 30.36 -2.16
CA PHE A 489 6.85 29.38 -1.28
C PHE A 489 8.23 29.85 -0.79
N LEU A 490 9.07 30.41 -1.66
CA LEU A 490 10.36 30.99 -1.27
C LEU A 490 10.18 32.12 -0.25
N VAL A 491 9.22 33.02 -0.46
CA VAL A 491 8.92 34.09 0.51
C VAL A 491 8.54 33.51 1.86
N GLU A 492 7.67 32.50 1.89
CA GLU A 492 7.25 31.84 3.13
C GLU A 492 8.42 31.19 3.89
N VAL A 493 9.35 30.54 3.17
CA VAL A 493 10.48 29.82 3.79
C VAL A 493 11.62 30.76 4.20
N LEU A 494 11.82 31.84 3.46
CA LEU A 494 12.93 32.78 3.67
C LEU A 494 12.56 33.94 4.60
N ALA A 495 11.28 34.29 4.72
CA ALA A 495 10.85 35.35 5.61
C ALA A 495 10.92 34.92 7.08
N PRO A 496 11.29 35.83 8.00
CA PRO A 496 11.28 35.55 9.43
C PRO A 496 9.85 35.25 9.94
N SER A 497 9.69 34.20 10.75
CA SER A 497 8.39 33.82 11.30
C SER A 497 7.88 34.86 12.30
N PRO A 498 6.61 35.32 12.20
CA PRO A 498 6.05 36.31 13.11
C PRO A 498 5.89 35.70 14.52
N GLY A 499 6.87 35.93 15.40
CA GLY A 499 6.83 35.53 16.81
C GLY A 499 8.07 34.79 17.35
N SER A 500 9.01 34.36 16.50
CA SER A 500 10.28 33.75 16.95
C SER A 500 11.40 34.80 16.98
N ALA A 501 11.62 35.42 18.13
CA ALA A 501 12.57 36.52 18.28
C ALA A 501 14.07 36.13 18.20
N THR A 502 14.46 34.92 17.77
CA THR A 502 15.85 34.46 17.98
C THR A 502 16.55 33.63 16.89
N GLU A 503 15.94 33.21 15.77
CA GLU A 503 16.71 32.51 14.72
C GLU A 503 16.32 32.99 13.31
N SER A 504 17.30 33.60 12.62
CA SER A 504 17.25 33.84 11.17
C SER A 504 17.06 32.51 10.43
N PRO A 505 16.08 32.38 9.49
CA PRO A 505 15.84 31.12 8.78
C PRO A 505 17.06 30.71 7.93
N LEU A 506 17.86 31.69 7.50
CA LEU A 506 19.19 31.47 6.94
C LEU A 506 20.24 31.85 7.98
N SER A 507 20.79 30.87 8.69
CA SER A 507 22.04 31.06 9.44
C SER A 507 23.20 31.27 8.47
N PRO A 508 24.21 32.10 8.76
CA PRO A 508 25.31 32.38 7.84
C PRO A 508 26.28 31.20 7.76
N THR A 509 25.97 30.24 6.92
CA THR A 509 26.89 29.19 6.47
C THR A 509 27.37 29.51 5.06
N PRO A 510 28.58 29.08 4.66
CA PRO A 510 29.07 29.26 3.29
C PRO A 510 28.11 28.72 2.23
N THR A 511 27.39 27.64 2.53
CA THR A 511 26.37 27.07 1.63
C THR A 511 25.19 28.00 1.41
N HIS A 512 24.68 28.64 2.47
CA HIS A 512 23.57 29.59 2.36
C HIS A 512 23.96 30.85 1.58
N SER A 513 25.19 31.36 1.74
CA SER A 513 25.70 32.50 0.94
C SER A 513 25.78 32.17 -0.56
N LEU A 514 26.19 30.95 -0.91
CA LEU A 514 26.22 30.46 -2.29
C LEU A 514 24.80 30.34 -2.86
N PHE A 515 23.86 29.79 -2.10
CA PHE A 515 22.46 29.72 -2.50
C PHE A 515 21.87 31.12 -2.76
N VAL A 516 22.06 32.06 -1.84
CA VAL A 516 21.56 33.44 -2.00
C VAL A 516 22.17 34.07 -3.25
N SER A 517 23.47 33.88 -3.49
CA SER A 517 24.14 34.37 -4.69
C SER A 517 23.57 33.76 -5.98
N ASP A 518 23.28 32.45 -6.00
CA ASP A 518 22.64 31.79 -7.14
C ASP A 518 21.20 32.29 -7.35
N LEU A 519 20.43 32.42 -6.27
CA LEU A 519 19.06 32.93 -6.29
C LEU A 519 18.99 34.35 -6.88
N LEU A 520 19.90 35.24 -6.48
CA LEU A 520 19.99 36.60 -7.02
C LEU A 520 20.23 36.58 -8.54
N ARG A 521 21.14 35.71 -9.03
CA ARG A 521 21.41 35.57 -10.47
C ARG A 521 20.21 35.01 -11.24
N ARG A 522 19.50 34.03 -10.67
CA ARG A 522 18.28 33.46 -11.25
C ARG A 522 17.16 34.48 -11.36
N LEU A 523 16.90 35.23 -10.29
CA LEU A 523 15.89 36.29 -10.27
C LEU A 523 16.23 37.38 -11.29
N HIS A 524 17.49 37.79 -11.35
CA HIS A 524 17.95 38.75 -12.36
C HIS A 524 17.72 38.24 -13.78
N THR A 525 18.15 37.01 -14.08
CA THR A 525 17.93 36.37 -15.38
C THR A 525 16.44 36.31 -15.72
N GLN A 526 15.59 35.98 -14.74
CA GLN A 526 14.15 35.96 -14.93
C GLN A 526 13.59 37.33 -15.29
N THR A 527 14.00 38.39 -14.58
CA THR A 527 13.50 39.75 -14.86
C THR A 527 13.83 40.24 -16.28
N LEU A 528 14.85 39.65 -16.91
CA LEU A 528 15.28 39.98 -18.27
C LEU A 528 14.66 39.06 -19.35
N ASP A 529 13.96 37.99 -18.96
CA ASP A 529 13.27 37.09 -19.90
C ASP A 529 12.05 37.81 -20.51
N SER A 530 11.89 37.70 -21.83
CA SER A 530 10.76 38.28 -22.56
C SER A 530 9.41 37.62 -22.22
N ARG A 531 9.43 36.44 -21.61
CA ARG A 531 8.24 35.71 -21.12
C ARG A 531 7.81 36.13 -19.71
N SER A 532 8.52 37.07 -19.09
CA SER A 532 8.17 37.55 -17.75
C SER A 532 6.93 38.44 -17.77
N THR A 533 6.09 38.24 -16.77
CA THR A 533 4.81 38.92 -16.58
C THR A 533 4.91 39.94 -15.44
N PRO A 534 3.96 40.88 -15.32
CA PRO A 534 3.83 41.75 -14.15
C PRO A 534 3.86 41.01 -12.81
N ALA A 535 3.29 39.81 -12.75
CA ALA A 535 3.27 38.97 -11.55
C ALA A 535 4.66 38.45 -11.20
N ASP A 536 5.50 38.15 -12.19
CA ASP A 536 6.89 37.70 -11.96
C ASP A 536 7.74 38.80 -11.31
N TYR A 537 7.53 40.07 -11.68
CA TYR A 537 8.26 41.19 -11.07
C TYR A 537 7.83 41.43 -9.63
N ALA A 538 6.53 41.32 -9.33
CA ALA A 538 6.02 41.39 -7.96
C ALA A 538 6.55 40.23 -7.10
N ALA A 539 6.54 39.02 -7.66
CA ALA A 539 7.07 37.82 -7.03
C ALA A 539 8.58 37.91 -6.76
N ALA A 540 9.37 38.35 -7.75
CA ALA A 540 10.80 38.54 -7.60
C ALA A 540 11.13 39.57 -6.51
N ARG A 541 10.38 40.68 -6.47
CA ARG A 541 10.51 41.67 -5.41
C ARG A 541 10.25 41.06 -4.03
N ALA A 542 9.14 40.34 -3.86
CA ALA A 542 8.79 39.75 -2.57
C ALA A 542 9.86 38.76 -2.09
N VAL A 543 10.43 37.95 -2.99
CA VAL A 543 11.53 37.03 -2.66
C VAL A 543 12.78 37.81 -2.24
N LEU A 544 13.13 38.88 -2.97
CA LEU A 544 14.27 39.72 -2.61
C LEU A 544 14.08 40.37 -1.22
N GLU A 545 12.89 40.90 -0.93
CA GLU A 545 12.54 41.46 0.39
C GLU A 545 12.67 40.40 1.50
N ALA A 546 12.15 39.19 1.28
CA ALA A 546 12.29 38.08 2.23
C ALA A 546 13.75 37.70 2.49
N VAL A 547 14.59 37.65 1.45
CA VAL A 547 16.05 37.43 1.60
C VAL A 547 16.70 38.55 2.42
N ALA A 548 16.33 39.81 2.19
CA ALA A 548 16.90 40.94 2.93
C ALA A 548 16.57 40.91 4.42
N GLU A 549 15.35 40.47 4.76
CA GLU A 549 14.88 40.35 6.14
C GLU A 549 15.45 39.11 6.84
N GLY A 550 15.51 37.97 6.15
CA GLY A 550 15.83 36.66 6.72
C GLY A 550 17.26 36.15 6.50
N PHE A 551 18.17 36.91 5.89
CA PHE A 551 19.59 36.56 5.76
C PHE A 551 20.46 37.45 6.65
N GLU A 552 21.08 36.84 7.67
CA GLU A 552 22.02 37.52 8.57
C GLU A 552 23.41 36.90 8.45
N GLY A 553 24.40 37.68 8.00
CA GLY A 553 25.80 37.27 7.77
C GLY A 553 26.06 36.70 6.35
N GLY A 554 27.24 36.96 5.77
CA GLY A 554 27.56 36.67 4.36
C GLY A 554 27.37 37.85 3.39
N GLU A 555 27.12 39.05 3.93
CA GLU A 555 26.80 40.28 3.21
C GLU A 555 27.84 40.69 2.16
N GLY A 556 29.12 40.36 2.37
CA GLY A 556 30.20 40.67 1.43
C GLY A 556 30.10 39.89 0.11
N GLU A 557 29.81 38.59 0.17
CA GLU A 557 29.66 37.74 -1.04
C GLU A 557 28.37 38.08 -1.79
N ALA A 558 27.28 38.28 -1.05
CA ALA A 558 26.02 38.74 -1.62
C ALA A 558 26.15 40.13 -2.26
N ALA A 559 26.88 41.06 -1.62
CA ALA A 559 27.17 42.38 -2.18
C ALA A 559 28.04 42.31 -3.44
N GLY A 560 29.05 41.45 -3.46
CA GLY A 560 29.88 41.21 -4.65
C GLY A 560 29.06 40.69 -5.83
N THR A 561 28.21 39.69 -5.59
CA THR A 561 27.29 39.16 -6.61
C THR A 561 26.27 40.21 -7.06
N ALA A 562 25.75 41.01 -6.13
CA ALA A 562 24.84 42.11 -6.43
C ALA A 562 25.48 43.15 -7.36
N MET A 563 26.72 43.56 -7.08
CA MET A 563 27.47 44.48 -7.93
C MET A 563 27.68 43.92 -9.35
N GLN A 564 28.08 42.64 -9.45
CA GLN A 564 28.24 41.95 -10.73
C GLN A 564 26.93 41.92 -11.53
N ILE A 565 25.81 41.58 -10.88
CA ILE A 565 24.48 41.60 -11.50
C ILE A 565 24.15 43.00 -12.05
N GLN A 566 24.49 44.07 -11.32
CA GLN A 566 24.25 45.44 -11.76
C GLN A 566 25.11 45.83 -12.96
N ASP A 567 26.38 45.43 -12.98
CA ASP A 567 27.29 45.69 -14.08
C ASP A 567 26.88 44.92 -15.35
N ASP A 568 26.53 43.64 -15.20
CA ASP A 568 25.98 42.82 -16.28
C ASP A 568 24.70 43.43 -16.85
N SER A 569 23.83 43.97 -15.98
CA SER A 569 22.63 44.68 -16.42
C SER A 569 22.98 45.87 -17.31
N LEU A 570 23.89 46.74 -16.88
CA LEU A 570 24.29 47.93 -17.65
C LEU A 570 24.82 47.60 -19.05
N SER A 571 25.43 46.43 -19.23
CA SER A 571 25.93 45.97 -20.52
C SER A 571 24.84 45.45 -21.48
N ARG A 572 23.73 44.92 -20.95
CA ARG A 572 22.66 44.27 -21.73
C ARG A 572 21.42 45.15 -21.98
N LEU A 573 21.25 46.23 -21.22
CA LEU A 573 20.00 47.02 -21.22
C LEU A 573 19.75 47.82 -22.50
N SER A 574 20.78 48.26 -23.22
CA SER A 574 20.63 49.07 -24.42
C SER A 574 19.87 48.36 -25.55
N THR A 575 19.82 47.03 -25.52
CA THR A 575 19.16 46.18 -26.52
C THR A 575 17.78 45.67 -26.08
N LEU A 576 17.32 45.99 -24.87
CA LEU A 576 16.07 45.49 -24.30
C LEU A 576 14.89 46.46 -24.47
N PRO A 577 13.65 45.95 -24.62
CA PRO A 577 12.42 46.75 -24.58
C PRO A 577 12.29 47.63 -23.32
N SER A 578 11.61 48.77 -23.47
CA SER A 578 11.41 49.77 -22.40
C SER A 578 10.83 49.19 -21.11
N HIS A 579 9.86 48.28 -21.21
CA HIS A 579 9.22 47.64 -20.05
C HIS A 579 10.19 46.74 -19.27
N LEU A 580 11.08 46.00 -19.95
CA LEU A 580 12.11 45.17 -19.29
C LEU A 580 13.18 46.03 -18.61
N ARG A 581 13.54 47.17 -19.22
CA ARG A 581 14.46 48.14 -18.60
C ARG A 581 13.88 48.73 -17.31
N ALA A 582 12.60 49.11 -17.35
CA ALA A 582 11.88 49.62 -16.18
C ALA A 582 11.76 48.54 -15.08
N ALA A 583 11.41 47.31 -15.45
CA ALA A 583 11.32 46.19 -14.51
C ALA A 583 12.68 45.83 -13.88
N ASN A 584 13.78 45.93 -14.61
CA ASN A 584 15.11 45.74 -14.04
C ASN A 584 15.50 46.88 -13.07
N GLY A 585 14.83 48.04 -13.12
CA GLY A 585 14.91 49.07 -12.10
C GLY A 585 14.54 48.56 -10.69
N VAL A 586 13.64 47.58 -10.60
CA VAL A 586 13.24 46.90 -9.35
C VAL A 586 14.45 46.31 -8.62
N VAL A 587 15.36 45.68 -9.35
CA VAL A 587 16.55 45.04 -8.77
C VAL A 587 17.53 46.09 -8.23
N VAL A 588 17.72 47.20 -8.95
CA VAL A 588 18.53 48.35 -8.48
C VAL A 588 17.93 48.94 -7.20
N ALA A 589 16.61 49.14 -7.18
CA ALA A 589 15.87 49.66 -6.04
C ALA A 589 16.03 48.75 -4.80
N PHE A 590 15.91 47.44 -4.99
CA PHE A 590 16.11 46.47 -3.94
C PHE A 590 17.51 46.57 -3.33
N PHE A 591 18.57 46.52 -4.14
CA PHE A 591 19.95 46.58 -3.62
C PHE A 591 20.27 47.92 -2.97
N SER A 592 19.65 49.02 -3.42
CA SER A 592 19.74 50.32 -2.75
C SER A 592 19.15 50.26 -1.34
N ARG A 593 17.97 49.64 -1.17
CA ARG A 593 17.33 49.44 0.14
C ARG A 593 18.15 48.50 1.03
N LEU A 594 18.61 47.36 0.50
CA LEU A 594 19.45 46.40 1.22
C LEU A 594 20.75 47.05 1.72
N ALA A 595 21.44 47.79 0.85
CA ALA A 595 22.69 48.47 1.21
C ALA A 595 22.51 49.47 2.35
N ARG A 596 21.35 50.12 2.46
CA ARG A 596 21.02 51.00 3.59
C ARG A 596 20.64 50.23 4.84
N ALA A 597 19.74 49.27 4.73
CA ALA A 597 19.25 48.47 5.85
C ALA A 597 20.40 47.76 6.58
N ARG A 598 21.38 47.25 5.82
CA ARG A 598 22.54 46.51 6.35
C ARG A 598 23.84 47.33 6.38
N ARG A 599 23.79 48.65 6.10
CA ARG A 599 24.94 49.58 6.13
C ARG A 599 26.14 49.16 5.26
N LEU A 600 25.89 48.63 4.07
CA LEU A 600 26.92 48.21 3.11
C LEU A 600 27.35 49.37 2.20
N GLU A 601 28.32 50.17 2.66
CA GLU A 601 28.73 51.41 1.97
C GLU A 601 29.25 51.21 0.54
N ALA A 602 30.01 50.14 0.29
CA ALA A 602 30.54 49.83 -1.04
C ALA A 602 29.41 49.54 -2.04
N LEU A 603 28.43 48.72 -1.63
CA LEU A 603 27.27 48.39 -2.46
C LEU A 603 26.40 49.63 -2.70
N ARG A 604 26.24 50.46 -1.67
CA ARG A 604 25.49 51.72 -1.77
C ARG A 604 26.11 52.64 -2.84
N SER A 605 27.40 52.89 -2.78
CA SER A 605 28.10 53.75 -3.74
C SER A 605 27.99 53.20 -5.18
N HIS A 606 28.09 51.88 -5.34
CA HIS A 606 27.97 51.22 -6.65
C HIS A 606 26.56 51.36 -7.24
N VAL A 607 25.53 51.07 -6.45
CA VAL A 607 24.13 51.14 -6.89
C VAL A 607 23.72 52.59 -7.23
N GLU A 608 24.22 53.58 -6.49
CA GLU A 608 24.02 55.01 -6.79
C GLU A 608 24.69 55.45 -8.11
N ASP A 609 25.84 54.87 -8.48
CA ASP A 609 26.47 55.11 -9.78
C ASP A 609 25.69 54.44 -10.92
N VAL A 610 25.28 53.18 -10.73
CA VAL A 610 24.43 52.44 -11.69
C VAL A 610 23.13 53.19 -11.97
N ARG A 611 22.47 53.71 -10.93
CA ARG A 611 21.26 54.53 -11.06
C ARG A 611 21.51 55.78 -11.90
N ARG A 612 22.55 56.57 -11.58
CA ARG A 612 22.90 57.79 -12.33
C ARG A 612 23.17 57.50 -13.81
N ARG A 613 23.86 56.39 -14.12
CA ARG A 613 24.12 55.96 -15.50
C ARG A 613 22.83 55.62 -16.25
N ARG A 614 21.83 55.03 -15.58
CA ARG A 614 20.52 54.71 -16.17
C ARG A 614 19.66 55.94 -16.40
N GLU A 615 19.64 56.86 -15.43
CA GLU A 615 18.97 58.16 -15.57
C GLU A 615 19.54 58.93 -16.77
N GLY A 616 20.87 58.96 -16.92
CA GLY A 616 21.55 59.58 -18.07
C GLY A 616 21.24 58.94 -19.43
N LYS A 617 20.81 57.67 -19.46
CA LYS A 617 20.40 56.94 -20.68
C LYS A 617 18.89 56.99 -20.94
N GLY A 618 18.11 57.62 -20.08
CA GLY A 618 16.63 57.61 -20.16
C GLY A 618 16.02 56.23 -19.92
N GLU A 619 16.77 55.32 -19.29
CA GLU A 619 16.36 53.95 -18.98
C GLU A 619 15.72 53.83 -17.59
N TRP A 620 15.58 54.96 -16.91
CA TRP A 620 14.95 55.08 -15.60
C TRP A 620 13.64 55.86 -15.71
N PRO A 621 12.50 55.34 -15.22
CA PRO A 621 11.24 56.07 -15.26
C PRO A 621 11.34 57.42 -14.55
N VAL A 622 11.00 58.49 -15.26
CA VAL A 622 11.02 59.87 -14.72
C VAL A 622 9.88 60.03 -13.70
N GLY A 623 10.19 60.52 -12.50
CA GLY A 623 9.21 60.70 -11.41
C GLY A 623 8.98 59.47 -10.54
N TRP A 624 9.76 58.41 -10.73
CA TRP A 624 9.71 57.24 -9.86
C TRP A 624 10.58 57.44 -8.62
N ASP A 625 9.91 57.51 -7.46
CA ASP A 625 10.58 57.49 -6.17
C ASP A 625 10.74 56.04 -5.68
N VAL A 626 11.98 55.57 -5.75
CA VAL A 626 12.44 54.26 -5.24
C VAL A 626 12.13 54.10 -3.74
N GLU A 627 11.97 55.21 -3.05
CA GLU A 627 11.80 55.30 -1.60
C GLU A 627 10.33 55.35 -1.19
N ALA A 628 9.41 55.54 -2.13
CA ALA A 628 7.98 55.61 -1.85
C ALA A 628 7.33 54.23 -1.65
N ASP A 629 6.24 54.25 -0.89
CA ASP A 629 5.51 53.11 -0.32
C ASP A 629 5.03 52.07 -1.35
N SER A 630 4.58 50.91 -0.86
CA SER A 630 4.10 49.75 -1.65
C SER A 630 3.10 50.12 -2.77
N ASP A 631 2.29 51.15 -2.57
CA ASP A 631 1.30 51.68 -3.52
C ASP A 631 1.89 52.33 -4.79
N SER A 632 3.13 52.82 -4.75
CA SER A 632 3.79 53.41 -5.92
C SER A 632 4.11 52.37 -7.01
N TRP A 633 4.24 51.11 -6.61
CA TRP A 633 4.60 50.00 -7.49
C TRP A 633 3.41 49.38 -8.23
N GLY A 634 2.24 49.33 -7.59
CA GLY A 634 0.99 48.94 -8.25
C GLY A 634 0.65 49.86 -9.43
N LYS A 635 0.98 51.15 -9.30
CA LYS A 635 0.90 52.15 -10.37
C LYS A 635 1.90 51.89 -11.51
N MET A 636 3.12 51.45 -11.21
CA MET A 636 4.13 51.11 -12.21
C MET A 636 3.71 49.89 -13.05
N LEU A 637 3.22 48.81 -12.43
CA LEU A 637 2.72 47.64 -13.16
C LEU A 637 1.46 47.97 -13.99
N GLY A 638 0.65 48.92 -13.52
CA GLY A 638 -0.50 49.45 -14.27
C GLY A 638 -0.11 50.31 -15.47
N GLN A 639 1.06 50.95 -15.46
CA GLN A 639 1.61 51.73 -16.58
C GLN A 639 2.43 50.89 -17.57
N LEU A 640 2.83 49.67 -17.18
CA LEU A 640 3.53 48.70 -18.03
C LEU A 640 2.57 47.74 -18.77
N ARG A 641 1.28 47.72 -18.40
CA ARG A 641 0.17 47.20 -19.22
C ARG A 641 -0.19 48.22 -20.29
#